data_AF-A0A8J1JSU3-F1
#
_entry.id   AF-A0A8J1JSU3-F1
#
_cell.length_a   1.000
_cell.length_b   1.000
_cell.length_c   1.000
_cell.angle_alpha   90.00
_cell.angle_beta   90.00
_cell.angle_gamma   90.00
#
_symmetry.space_group_name_H-M   'P 1'
#
loop_
_entity.id
_entity.type
_entity.pdbx_description
1 polymer ?
#
loop_
_entity_poly.entity_id
_entity_poly.type
_entity_poly.pdbx_seq_one_letter_code
_entity_poly.pdbx_strand_id
1 'polypeptide(L)'
;MARPLFAYFPIPPPTLLIHKKEEVPLLVLLESRQKGLCFFLKMGSLFRGEEMCLAQLFLQSGSEYQCVSALGELGLVEFRDLNQNVNSFQRRYVSEIRRCDEMETTFSYLERELRKAGVQVPESEMSPPAPLPRDAIRMQEESEQLAKELREVSQNRQTLQERLRELLEYANILRESQRFTGPLLESEAQWKDRSEDDPLLDPAVVNKQDLRVSFMAGVIHPWRMNSFERLLWRACRGYLIVNFVEMSEPMEDLVTGESVTQIIFLISYWGEKIGEKIKKIANCFHCHIYPYADDETSRLETLRNLLVQIQDMQKVLLQTEGYLSQVLSRAASALHHWRVSVRKMKHIYLILNLCSVRERCLIGEVWCPVVDLPLLQSALTRASESSGGGGESFCHRIPCAFSPPTLIRTNKFTSGFQGIVDAYGVATYQEVNPAIFSIITFPFLFAVMFGDVGHGAIMFLFALWLVLGENDPKLRRSEDEIFSMCFGGRYLILLMGALSVYTGFVYNECFSRPAVIFNSGWSVASMARANNWTSDSINKLPPIPLNPNITGVFTAPYPFGIDPIWSLAVNRLTFLNSFKMKMSVILGVCHMAFGVCLSVFNFVHFRQIYRIFLITLPELLFLLCLFGYLVFMVVYKWIVLTAEDAEWAPSILIHFIDMFLFTQNPGNRDLYQGQQVVQTVLVIVAILCIPVLLLGDPICLLIQHRSKKDSSHQNRCSLNNGDREALLEDEITVPTGHGHGSEKFDTAEVFMHQMIHTIEYCLGCISNTASYLRLWALSLAHSCLRSCGIW
;
A
#
# COMPACT_ATOMS: atom_id res chain seq x y z
N MET A 1 -29.25 -5.69 -75.52
CA MET A 1 -28.12 -5.66 -74.56
C MET A 1 -28.17 -4.35 -73.79
N ALA A 2 -27.71 -4.33 -72.52
CA ALA A 2 -27.57 -3.14 -71.63
C ALA A 2 -28.86 -2.34 -71.29
N ARG A 3 -28.81 -1.50 -70.24
CA ARG A 3 -29.94 -0.73 -69.66
C ARG A 3 -29.52 0.70 -69.19
N PRO A 4 -30.47 1.67 -69.03
CA PRO A 4 -30.27 3.05 -68.54
C PRO A 4 -30.07 3.12 -67.00
N LEU A 5 -30.04 4.22 -66.22
CA LEU A 5 -30.71 5.57 -66.17
C LEU A 5 -29.74 6.63 -65.53
N PHE A 6 -29.93 7.97 -65.37
CA PHE A 6 -30.84 9.08 -65.83
C PHE A 6 -30.26 10.46 -65.35
N ALA A 7 -30.85 11.67 -65.52
CA ALA A 7 -31.49 12.32 -66.69
C ALA A 7 -31.98 13.81 -66.48
N TYR A 8 -31.32 14.64 -65.64
CA TYR A 8 -31.40 16.14 -65.64
C TYR A 8 -32.67 16.92 -65.15
N PHE A 9 -32.45 18.22 -64.86
CA PHE A 9 -33.36 19.41 -64.92
C PHE A 9 -34.22 19.85 -63.68
N PRO A 10 -34.70 21.14 -63.57
CA PRO A 10 -34.48 21.93 -62.34
C PRO A 10 -35.68 22.69 -61.69
N ILE A 11 -35.35 23.45 -60.63
CA ILE A 11 -36.00 24.59 -59.91
C ILE A 11 -36.85 25.54 -60.81
N PRO A 12 -37.90 26.31 -60.35
CA PRO A 12 -38.54 26.56 -59.02
C PRO A 12 -40.08 26.22 -59.02
N PRO A 13 -41.02 26.79 -58.19
CA PRO A 13 -40.98 27.55 -56.92
C PRO A 13 -41.85 26.95 -55.75
N PRO A 14 -41.88 27.56 -54.55
CA PRO A 14 -42.70 27.08 -53.41
C PRO A 14 -43.82 28.05 -52.93
N THR A 15 -45.05 27.56 -52.66
CA THR A 15 -46.05 28.21 -51.77
C THR A 15 -47.29 27.33 -51.49
N LEU A 16 -47.87 27.44 -50.26
CA LEU A 16 -49.31 27.24 -49.90
C LEU A 16 -49.95 25.83 -50.13
N LEU A 17 -50.66 25.13 -49.21
CA LEU A 17 -51.32 25.47 -47.92
C LEU A 17 -51.44 24.27 -46.94
N ILE A 18 -51.36 24.57 -45.63
CA ILE A 18 -52.19 24.10 -44.49
C ILE A 18 -52.71 22.63 -44.46
N HIS A 19 -52.28 21.83 -43.46
CA HIS A 19 -53.17 21.45 -42.34
C HIS A 19 -52.50 20.79 -41.11
N LYS A 20 -53.10 21.08 -39.93
CA LYS A 20 -53.08 20.38 -38.62
C LYS A 20 -51.78 20.30 -37.80
N LYS A 21 -51.93 20.67 -36.52
CA LYS A 21 -51.03 20.31 -35.41
C LYS A 21 -51.10 18.81 -35.13
N GLU A 22 -49.97 18.22 -34.76
CA GLU A 22 -49.87 17.27 -33.63
C GLU A 22 -48.73 17.74 -32.72
N GLU A 23 -48.90 17.65 -31.40
CA GLU A 23 -47.94 18.18 -30.43
C GLU A 23 -47.12 17.04 -29.81
N VAL A 24 -45.86 16.94 -30.22
CA VAL A 24 -44.88 15.98 -29.66
C VAL A 24 -44.14 16.66 -28.49
N PRO A 25 -44.05 16.03 -27.30
CA PRO A 25 -43.76 16.77 -26.06
C PRO A 25 -42.30 17.21 -25.90
N LEU A 26 -42.14 18.40 -25.32
CA LEU A 26 -40.84 19.06 -25.07
C LEU A 26 -39.89 18.32 -24.12
N LEU A 27 -40.35 17.26 -23.44
CA LEU A 27 -39.60 16.54 -22.38
C LEU A 27 -38.27 15.96 -22.88
N VAL A 28 -38.24 15.35 -24.07
CA VAL A 28 -37.08 14.55 -24.53
C VAL A 28 -35.83 15.42 -24.72
N LEU A 29 -36.01 16.69 -25.13
CA LEU A 29 -34.91 17.66 -25.27
C LEU A 29 -34.45 18.24 -23.92
N LEU A 30 -35.34 18.30 -22.92
CA LEU A 30 -34.97 18.69 -21.56
C LEU A 30 -34.18 17.57 -20.85
N GLU A 31 -34.55 16.31 -21.05
CA GLU A 31 -33.83 15.16 -20.48
C GLU A 31 -32.39 15.06 -21.02
N SER A 32 -32.19 15.36 -22.30
CA SER A 32 -30.86 15.47 -22.92
C SER A 32 -30.01 16.55 -22.24
N ARG A 33 -30.57 17.75 -22.03
CA ARG A 33 -29.88 18.84 -21.31
C ARG A 33 -29.64 18.52 -19.83
N GLN A 34 -30.57 17.84 -19.15
CA GLN A 34 -30.35 17.38 -17.77
C GLN A 34 -29.21 16.38 -17.66
N LYS A 35 -29.06 15.44 -18.61
CA LYS A 35 -27.93 14.49 -18.62
C LYS A 35 -26.59 15.22 -18.84
N GLY A 36 -26.55 16.24 -19.70
CA GLY A 36 -25.38 17.13 -19.85
C GLY A 36 -25.06 17.95 -18.59
N LEU A 37 -26.07 18.56 -17.95
CA LEU A 37 -25.88 19.34 -16.72
C LEU A 37 -25.49 18.45 -15.53
N CYS A 38 -26.05 17.24 -15.43
CA CYS A 38 -25.70 16.24 -14.41
C CYS A 38 -24.25 15.78 -14.55
N PHE A 39 -23.74 15.67 -15.79
CA PHE A 39 -22.32 15.37 -16.04
C PHE A 39 -21.41 16.50 -15.52
N PHE A 40 -21.76 17.76 -15.76
CA PHE A 40 -21.04 18.92 -15.19
C PHE A 40 -21.16 19.02 -13.67
N LEU A 41 -22.33 18.74 -13.09
CA LEU A 41 -22.54 18.71 -11.63
C LEU A 41 -21.71 17.63 -10.95
N LYS A 42 -21.59 16.42 -11.54
CA LYS A 42 -20.66 15.39 -11.05
C LYS A 42 -19.19 15.77 -11.19
N MET A 43 -18.85 16.70 -12.10
CA MET A 43 -17.48 17.16 -12.27
C MET A 43 -16.99 18.11 -11.16
N GLY A 44 -17.89 18.63 -10.31
CA GLY A 44 -17.55 19.51 -9.19
C GLY A 44 -16.75 18.83 -8.06
N SER A 45 -16.84 17.50 -7.92
CA SER A 45 -16.28 16.73 -6.79
C SER A 45 -14.75 16.65 -6.74
N LEU A 46 -14.04 16.88 -7.84
CA LEU A 46 -12.58 16.74 -7.85
C LEU A 46 -11.85 17.99 -7.31
N PHE A 47 -12.44 19.18 -7.49
CA PHE A 47 -11.79 20.46 -7.17
C PHE A 47 -11.88 20.81 -5.68
N ARG A 48 -12.93 20.35 -5.00
CA ARG A 48 -13.16 20.46 -3.55
C ARG A 48 -13.88 19.20 -3.07
N GLY A 49 -13.72 18.85 -1.80
CA GLY A 49 -14.50 17.78 -1.18
C GLY A 49 -16.01 18.01 -1.32
N GLU A 50 -16.77 16.94 -1.51
CA GLU A 50 -18.22 16.99 -1.71
C GLU A 50 -18.98 17.54 -0.49
N GLU A 51 -20.16 18.13 -0.72
CA GLU A 51 -21.00 18.62 0.37
C GLU A 51 -21.53 17.47 1.22
N MET A 52 -21.17 17.45 2.50
CA MET A 52 -21.63 16.49 3.49
C MET A 52 -22.85 16.99 4.25
N CYS A 53 -23.66 16.05 4.72
CA CYS A 53 -24.66 16.30 5.76
C CYS A 53 -24.61 15.22 6.84
N LEU A 54 -24.91 15.63 8.07
CA LEU A 54 -25.19 14.69 9.16
C LEU A 54 -26.66 14.25 9.01
N ALA A 55 -26.87 12.95 8.86
CA ALA A 55 -28.19 12.34 8.87
C ALA A 55 -28.34 11.45 10.11
N GLN A 56 -29.48 11.56 10.79
CA GLN A 56 -29.87 10.64 11.85
C GLN A 56 -30.75 9.55 11.25
N LEU A 57 -30.34 8.30 11.43
CA LEU A 57 -31.06 7.11 11.02
C LEU A 57 -31.94 6.61 12.17
N PHE A 58 -33.20 6.33 11.90
CA PHE A 58 -34.11 5.63 12.80
C PHE A 58 -34.36 4.23 12.22
N LEU A 59 -33.80 3.21 12.87
CA LEU A 59 -33.93 1.81 12.45
C LEU A 59 -34.90 1.08 13.38
N GLN A 60 -35.93 0.45 12.83
CA GLN A 60 -36.86 -0.36 13.63
C GLN A 60 -36.20 -1.69 14.04
N SER A 61 -36.39 -2.09 15.30
CA SER A 61 -35.99 -3.42 15.79
C SER A 61 -36.55 -4.55 14.90
N GLY A 62 -35.70 -5.50 14.53
CA GLY A 62 -35.98 -6.55 13.54
C GLY A 62 -35.54 -6.21 12.11
N SER A 63 -35.64 -4.94 11.70
CA SER A 63 -35.15 -4.49 10.37
C SER A 63 -33.69 -4.00 10.38
N GLU A 64 -33.17 -3.67 11.57
CA GLU A 64 -31.86 -3.02 11.79
C GLU A 64 -30.69 -3.74 11.09
N TYR A 65 -30.66 -5.08 11.08
CA TYR A 65 -29.62 -5.87 10.40
C TYR A 65 -29.70 -5.78 8.88
N GLN A 66 -30.90 -5.91 8.28
CA GLN A 66 -31.07 -5.79 6.83
C GLN A 66 -30.77 -4.36 6.35
N CYS A 67 -31.19 -3.35 7.12
CA CYS A 67 -30.89 -1.95 6.84
C CYS A 67 -29.37 -1.72 6.83
N VAL A 68 -28.63 -2.09 7.89
CA VAL A 68 -27.17 -1.90 7.93
C VAL A 68 -26.45 -2.74 6.86
N SER A 69 -26.96 -3.93 6.51
CA SER A 69 -26.44 -4.69 5.37
C SER A 69 -26.62 -3.93 4.04
N ALA A 70 -27.81 -3.37 3.77
CA ALA A 70 -28.07 -2.62 2.55
C ALA A 70 -27.25 -1.32 2.46
N LEU A 71 -26.99 -0.67 3.60
CA LEU A 71 -26.06 0.46 3.70
C LEU A 71 -24.61 0.03 3.41
N GLY A 72 -24.20 -1.14 3.90
CA GLY A 72 -22.87 -1.72 3.69
C GLY A 72 -22.57 -2.05 2.23
N GLU A 73 -23.53 -2.65 1.49
CA GLU A 73 -23.36 -2.92 0.04
C GLU A 73 -23.39 -1.63 -0.81
N LEU A 74 -23.84 -0.48 -0.25
CA LEU A 74 -23.73 0.83 -0.91
C LEU A 74 -22.41 1.54 -0.64
N GLY A 75 -21.90 1.49 0.60
CA GLY A 75 -20.63 2.10 0.98
C GLY A 75 -20.60 3.65 0.98
N LEU A 76 -21.77 4.31 1.13
CA LEU A 76 -21.93 5.77 1.00
C LEU A 76 -22.11 6.52 2.35
N VAL A 77 -21.97 5.81 3.48
CA VAL A 77 -22.23 6.36 4.81
C VAL A 77 -21.12 6.01 5.80
N GLU A 78 -20.69 7.00 6.59
CA GLU A 78 -19.76 6.83 7.71
C GLU A 78 -20.53 6.96 9.03
N PHE A 79 -20.45 5.94 9.89
CA PHE A 79 -21.15 5.93 11.18
C PHE A 79 -20.34 6.58 12.29
N ARG A 80 -20.95 7.51 13.01
CA ARG A 80 -20.40 8.12 14.23
C ARG A 80 -20.64 7.21 15.44
N ASP A 81 -19.63 7.00 16.28
CA ASP A 81 -19.84 6.35 17.58
C ASP A 81 -20.60 7.28 18.53
N LEU A 82 -21.82 6.89 18.90
CA LEU A 82 -22.66 7.56 19.89
C LEU A 82 -22.43 7.03 21.32
N ASN A 83 -21.73 5.91 21.45
CA ASN A 83 -21.53 5.16 22.69
C ASN A 83 -20.08 5.27 23.20
N GLN A 84 -19.39 6.39 22.93
CA GLN A 84 -17.97 6.59 23.27
C GLN A 84 -17.66 6.38 24.76
N ASN A 85 -18.59 6.75 25.65
CA ASN A 85 -18.47 6.58 27.10
C ASN A 85 -18.75 5.14 27.58
N VAL A 86 -19.07 4.20 26.67
CA VAL A 86 -19.46 2.82 26.99
C VAL A 86 -18.38 1.85 26.51
N ASN A 87 -17.76 1.15 27.47
CA ASN A 87 -16.74 0.13 27.21
C ASN A 87 -17.26 -0.93 26.24
N SER A 88 -16.38 -1.43 25.36
CA SER A 88 -16.70 -2.42 24.31
C SER A 88 -17.55 -3.58 24.83
N PHE A 89 -17.15 -4.20 25.94
CA PHE A 89 -17.83 -5.34 26.59
C PHE A 89 -19.26 -5.06 27.09
N GLN A 90 -19.64 -3.79 27.26
CA GLN A 90 -20.97 -3.37 27.72
C GLN A 90 -21.93 -3.05 26.57
N ARG A 91 -21.47 -3.12 25.31
CA ARG A 91 -22.29 -2.84 24.13
C ARG A 91 -23.18 -4.03 23.76
N ARG A 92 -24.32 -3.76 23.11
CA ARG A 92 -25.43 -4.72 22.96
C ARG A 92 -25.11 -5.99 22.17
N TYR A 93 -24.31 -5.89 21.11
CA TYR A 93 -24.05 -6.99 20.16
C TYR A 93 -22.71 -7.72 20.40
N VAL A 94 -22.15 -7.63 21.60
CA VAL A 94 -20.85 -8.27 21.94
C VAL A 94 -20.89 -9.80 21.84
N SER A 95 -22.01 -10.43 22.19
CA SER A 95 -22.19 -11.89 22.01
C SER A 95 -22.09 -12.31 20.55
N GLU A 96 -22.68 -11.54 19.64
CA GLU A 96 -22.68 -11.84 18.21
C GLU A 96 -21.31 -11.61 17.55
N ILE A 97 -20.60 -10.55 17.96
CA ILE A 97 -19.22 -10.32 17.52
C ILE A 97 -18.32 -11.47 17.99
N ARG A 98 -18.40 -11.86 19.27
CA ARG A 98 -17.65 -12.99 19.82
C ARG A 98 -17.96 -14.30 19.08
N ARG A 99 -19.23 -14.54 18.72
CA ARG A 99 -19.64 -15.70 17.91
C ARG A 99 -18.98 -15.69 16.52
N CYS A 100 -18.91 -14.52 15.88
CA CYS A 100 -18.19 -14.35 14.62
C CYS A 100 -16.67 -14.53 14.80
N ASP A 101 -16.08 -14.08 15.91
CA ASP A 101 -14.65 -14.30 16.23
C ASP A 101 -14.35 -15.78 16.41
N GLU A 102 -15.18 -16.50 17.17
CA GLU A 102 -15.07 -17.95 17.38
C GLU A 102 -15.14 -18.70 16.03
N MET A 103 -16.08 -18.35 15.15
CA MET A 103 -16.12 -18.85 13.76
C MET A 103 -14.83 -18.52 12.98
N GLU A 104 -14.33 -17.27 13.01
CA GLU A 104 -13.07 -16.90 12.34
C GLU A 104 -11.86 -17.71 12.87
N THR A 105 -11.83 -18.13 14.15
CA THR A 105 -10.80 -19.05 14.64
C THR A 105 -10.93 -20.47 14.07
N THR A 106 -12.14 -20.98 13.87
CA THR A 106 -12.34 -22.30 13.23
C THR A 106 -11.90 -22.28 11.76
N PHE A 107 -12.24 -21.21 11.02
CA PHE A 107 -11.78 -21.03 9.64
C PHE A 107 -10.26 -20.91 9.54
N SER A 108 -9.64 -20.20 10.49
CA SER A 108 -8.18 -20.08 10.58
C SER A 108 -7.48 -21.41 10.94
N TYR A 109 -8.19 -22.34 11.58
CA TYR A 109 -7.73 -23.71 11.77
C TYR A 109 -7.86 -24.54 10.47
N LEU A 110 -9.03 -24.52 9.82
CA LEU A 110 -9.26 -25.21 8.53
C LEU A 110 -8.28 -24.75 7.44
N GLU A 111 -8.04 -23.44 7.33
CA GLU A 111 -7.06 -22.86 6.40
C GLU A 111 -5.63 -23.37 6.65
N ARG A 112 -5.25 -23.57 7.92
CA ARG A 112 -3.92 -24.09 8.28
C ARG A 112 -3.75 -25.54 7.85
N GLU A 113 -4.75 -26.38 8.05
CA GLU A 113 -4.69 -27.79 7.64
C GLU A 113 -4.74 -27.94 6.10
N LEU A 114 -5.51 -27.11 5.41
CA LEU A 114 -5.50 -27.05 3.93
C LEU A 114 -4.12 -26.65 3.37
N ARG A 115 -3.47 -25.65 3.98
CA ARG A 115 -2.09 -25.24 3.62
C ARG A 115 -1.08 -26.37 3.84
N LYS A 116 -1.16 -27.11 4.95
CA LYS A 116 -0.32 -28.31 5.18
C LYS A 116 -0.50 -29.38 4.10
N ALA A 117 -1.73 -29.56 3.62
CA ALA A 117 -2.07 -30.52 2.57
C ALA A 117 -1.76 -30.03 1.14
N GLY A 118 -1.23 -28.81 0.98
CA GLY A 118 -0.96 -28.21 -0.34
C GLY A 118 -2.20 -27.87 -1.16
N VAL A 119 -3.41 -27.96 -0.58
CA VAL A 119 -4.67 -27.75 -1.29
C VAL A 119 -4.94 -26.25 -1.43
N GLN A 120 -4.90 -25.73 -2.66
CA GLN A 120 -5.31 -24.36 -2.95
C GLN A 120 -6.82 -24.19 -2.77
N VAL A 121 -7.22 -23.12 -2.07
CA VAL A 121 -8.63 -22.76 -1.88
C VAL A 121 -9.15 -22.10 -3.17
N PRO A 122 -10.25 -22.59 -3.78
CA PRO A 122 -10.83 -21.96 -4.96
C PRO A 122 -11.49 -20.61 -4.60
N GLU A 123 -10.84 -19.50 -5.00
CA GLU A 123 -11.42 -18.16 -4.86
C GLU A 123 -12.58 -17.98 -5.84
N SER A 124 -13.80 -17.84 -5.32
CA SER A 124 -14.94 -17.39 -6.13
C SER A 124 -14.87 -15.88 -6.36
N GLU A 125 -15.07 -15.44 -7.60
CA GLU A 125 -15.01 -14.02 -7.98
C GLU A 125 -16.23 -13.20 -7.55
N MET A 126 -17.36 -13.85 -7.23
CA MET A 126 -18.56 -13.20 -6.72
C MET A 126 -18.52 -13.15 -5.19
N SER A 127 -18.52 -11.95 -4.63
CA SER A 127 -18.69 -11.76 -3.19
C SER A 127 -20.14 -12.09 -2.79
N PRO A 128 -20.39 -13.03 -1.86
CA PRO A 128 -21.74 -13.30 -1.38
C PRO A 128 -22.34 -12.09 -0.65
N PRO A 129 -23.68 -11.95 -0.61
CA PRO A 129 -24.37 -11.01 0.28
C PRO A 129 -24.12 -11.40 1.75
N ALA A 130 -24.38 -10.50 2.69
CA ALA A 130 -24.35 -10.85 4.11
C ALA A 130 -25.44 -11.91 4.43
N PRO A 131 -25.12 -12.97 5.21
CA PRO A 131 -26.08 -14.00 5.58
C PRO A 131 -27.11 -13.45 6.57
N LEU A 132 -28.32 -14.00 6.60
CA LEU A 132 -29.25 -13.68 7.69
C LEU A 132 -28.75 -14.32 9.01
N PRO A 133 -29.05 -13.74 10.18
CA PRO A 133 -28.59 -14.27 11.47
C PRO A 133 -29.00 -15.73 11.77
N ARG A 134 -30.02 -16.26 11.06
CA ARG A 134 -30.44 -17.67 11.11
C ARG A 134 -29.49 -18.59 10.34
N ASP A 135 -29.04 -18.19 9.15
CA ASP A 135 -28.18 -19.00 8.30
C ASP A 135 -26.75 -19.05 8.86
N ALA A 136 -26.33 -18.02 9.58
CA ALA A 136 -25.09 -18.02 10.35
C ALA A 136 -25.01 -19.12 11.43
N ILE A 137 -26.15 -19.53 12.01
CA ILE A 137 -26.18 -20.66 12.97
C ILE A 137 -25.87 -21.96 12.23
N ARG A 138 -26.44 -22.17 11.04
CA ARG A 138 -26.13 -23.34 10.19
C ARG A 138 -24.67 -23.36 9.75
N MET A 139 -24.14 -22.21 9.31
CA MET A 139 -22.72 -22.08 8.96
C MET A 139 -21.82 -22.39 10.16
N GLN A 140 -22.23 -22.02 11.38
CA GLN A 140 -21.52 -22.37 12.61
C GLN A 140 -21.54 -23.88 12.85
N GLU A 141 -22.72 -24.50 12.89
CA GLU A 141 -22.91 -25.94 13.07
C GLU A 141 -22.11 -26.77 12.04
N GLU A 142 -22.21 -26.41 10.75
CA GLU A 142 -21.45 -27.04 9.65
C GLU A 142 -19.94 -26.88 9.82
N SER A 143 -19.45 -25.68 10.18
CA SER A 143 -18.02 -25.41 10.32
C SER A 143 -17.41 -26.07 11.56
N GLU A 144 -18.14 -26.13 12.67
CA GLU A 144 -17.71 -26.80 13.91
C GLU A 144 -17.72 -28.32 13.72
N GLN A 145 -18.73 -28.89 13.07
CA GLN A 145 -18.75 -30.31 12.71
C GLN A 145 -17.56 -30.65 11.80
N LEU A 146 -17.33 -29.89 10.72
CA LEU A 146 -16.24 -30.16 9.79
C LEU A 146 -14.86 -30.00 10.44
N ALA A 147 -14.69 -29.01 11.33
CA ALA A 147 -13.47 -28.84 12.10
C ALA A 147 -13.26 -29.96 13.14
N LYS A 148 -14.33 -30.53 13.68
CA LYS A 148 -14.28 -31.70 14.58
C LYS A 148 -13.91 -32.98 13.80
N GLU A 149 -14.59 -33.27 12.70
CA GLU A 149 -14.27 -34.39 11.81
C GLU A 149 -12.80 -34.34 11.37
N LEU A 150 -12.30 -33.16 10.97
CA LEU A 150 -10.91 -32.99 10.56
C LEU A 150 -9.90 -33.24 11.70
N ARG A 151 -10.23 -32.83 12.94
CA ARG A 151 -9.39 -33.12 14.13
C ARG A 151 -9.35 -34.61 14.42
N GLU A 152 -10.51 -35.28 14.43
CA GLU A 152 -10.61 -36.72 14.69
C GLU A 152 -9.88 -37.53 13.62
N VAL A 153 -10.06 -37.21 12.33
CA VAL A 153 -9.33 -37.86 11.22
C VAL A 153 -7.83 -37.59 11.29
N SER A 154 -7.39 -36.36 11.61
CA SER A 154 -5.96 -36.05 11.74
C SER A 154 -5.33 -36.79 12.92
N GLN A 155 -6.00 -36.87 14.07
CA GLN A 155 -5.51 -37.59 15.24
C GLN A 155 -5.45 -39.10 14.96
N ASN A 156 -6.49 -39.66 14.33
CA ASN A 156 -6.50 -41.06 13.91
C ASN A 156 -5.35 -41.34 12.93
N ARG A 157 -5.14 -40.50 11.90
CA ARG A 157 -4.00 -40.63 10.97
C ARG A 157 -2.66 -40.58 11.69
N GLN A 158 -2.46 -39.69 12.66
CA GLN A 158 -1.23 -39.61 13.45
C GLN A 158 -1.00 -40.89 14.26
N THR A 159 -1.99 -41.38 15.02
CA THR A 159 -1.85 -42.62 15.80
C THR A 159 -1.64 -43.87 14.91
N LEU A 160 -2.25 -43.91 13.72
CA LEU A 160 -2.00 -44.96 12.72
C LEU A 160 -0.58 -44.90 12.17
N GLN A 161 -0.04 -43.71 11.88
CA GLN A 161 1.34 -43.53 11.42
C GLN A 161 2.37 -43.87 12.52
N GLU A 162 2.13 -43.45 13.77
CA GLU A 162 2.94 -43.82 14.92
C GLU A 162 2.98 -45.35 15.09
N ARG A 163 1.81 -46.01 15.04
CA ARG A 163 1.71 -47.46 15.20
C ARG A 163 2.28 -48.23 14.01
N LEU A 164 2.17 -47.71 12.79
CA LEU A 164 2.80 -48.28 11.61
C LEU A 164 4.33 -48.21 11.70
N ARG A 165 4.89 -47.08 12.20
CA ARG A 165 6.33 -46.96 12.48
C ARG A 165 6.79 -47.99 13.52
N GLU A 166 6.09 -48.15 14.64
CA GLU A 166 6.44 -49.16 15.66
C GLU A 166 6.49 -50.59 15.09
N LEU A 167 5.56 -50.93 14.20
CA LEU A 167 5.52 -52.25 13.55
C LEU A 167 6.67 -52.42 12.53
N LEU A 168 6.98 -51.38 11.75
CA LEU A 168 8.09 -51.38 10.78
C LEU A 168 9.46 -51.46 11.48
N GLU A 169 9.66 -50.68 12.56
CA GLU A 169 10.83 -50.79 13.44
C GLU A 169 11.00 -52.24 13.94
N TYR A 170 9.94 -52.82 14.52
CA TYR A 170 10.01 -54.18 15.07
C TYR A 170 10.26 -55.26 14.00
N ALA A 171 9.62 -55.16 12.83
CA ALA A 171 9.84 -56.08 11.73
C ALA A 171 11.28 -55.99 11.18
N ASN A 172 11.84 -54.78 11.08
CA ASN A 172 13.23 -54.58 10.64
C ASN A 172 14.25 -55.08 11.67
N ILE A 173 13.99 -54.93 12.97
CA ILE A 173 14.79 -55.57 14.04
C ILE A 173 14.85 -57.09 13.84
N LEU A 174 13.70 -57.76 13.68
CA LEU A 174 13.65 -59.21 13.52
C LEU A 174 14.23 -59.72 12.19
N ARG A 175 14.23 -58.87 11.15
CA ARG A 175 14.83 -59.15 9.84
C ARG A 175 16.36 -59.04 9.89
N GLU A 176 16.88 -57.99 10.51
CA GLU A 176 18.33 -57.76 10.62
C GLU A 176 18.97 -58.66 11.68
N SER A 177 18.31 -58.94 12.81
CA SER A 177 18.88 -59.74 13.90
C SER A 177 19.27 -61.16 13.49
N GLN A 178 18.61 -61.73 12.47
CA GLN A 178 18.93 -63.04 11.90
C GLN A 178 20.41 -63.13 11.46
N ARG A 179 20.95 -62.05 10.88
CA ARG A 179 22.36 -61.94 10.46
C ARG A 179 23.36 -62.08 11.62
N PHE A 180 22.94 -61.71 12.84
CA PHE A 180 23.79 -61.73 14.03
C PHE A 180 23.63 -62.99 14.87
N THR A 181 22.45 -63.64 14.83
CA THR A 181 22.22 -64.89 15.56
C THR A 181 22.83 -66.12 14.87
N GLY A 182 22.89 -66.17 13.54
CA GLY A 182 23.42 -67.33 12.81
C GLY A 182 24.82 -67.77 13.25
N PRO A 183 25.85 -66.88 13.18
CA PRO A 183 27.22 -67.24 13.55
C PRO A 183 27.40 -67.63 15.03
N LEU A 184 26.55 -67.10 15.92
CA LEU A 184 26.59 -67.43 17.34
C LEU A 184 25.98 -68.81 17.63
N LEU A 185 24.88 -69.20 16.96
CA LEU A 185 24.32 -70.54 17.09
C LEU A 185 25.19 -71.61 16.41
N GLU A 186 25.85 -71.30 15.29
CA GLU A 186 26.86 -72.21 14.70
C GLU A 186 28.01 -72.48 15.68
N SER A 187 28.44 -71.45 16.43
CA SER A 187 29.43 -71.64 17.50
C SER A 187 28.88 -72.46 18.66
N GLU A 188 27.66 -72.18 19.16
CA GLU A 188 27.07 -73.01 20.22
C GLU A 188 26.89 -74.48 19.82
N ALA A 189 26.58 -74.78 18.56
CA ALA A 189 26.53 -76.14 18.04
C ALA A 189 27.92 -76.79 18.07
N GLN A 190 28.96 -76.09 17.57
CA GLN A 190 30.35 -76.56 17.64
C GLN A 190 30.86 -76.80 19.07
N TRP A 191 30.36 -76.07 20.06
CA TRP A 191 30.75 -76.25 21.47
C TRP A 191 29.96 -77.39 22.13
N LYS A 192 28.73 -77.68 21.69
CA LYS A 192 27.97 -78.87 22.12
C LYS A 192 28.63 -80.15 21.62
N ASP A 193 28.93 -80.24 20.32
CA ASP A 193 29.61 -81.41 19.72
C ASP A 193 31.02 -81.66 20.29
N ARG A 194 31.69 -80.62 20.81
CA ARG A 194 32.99 -80.74 21.49
C ARG A 194 32.90 -81.09 22.97
N SER A 195 31.71 -81.16 23.57
CA SER A 195 31.54 -81.28 25.03
C SER A 195 31.42 -82.71 25.57
N GLU A 196 31.50 -83.74 24.72
CA GLU A 196 31.44 -85.15 25.15
C GLU A 196 32.82 -85.82 25.35
N ASP A 197 33.91 -85.25 24.82
CA ASP A 197 35.23 -85.93 24.68
C ASP A 197 36.36 -85.45 25.63
N ASP A 198 36.14 -84.48 26.53
CA ASP A 198 37.23 -83.82 27.30
C ASP A 198 37.07 -84.00 28.85
N PRO A 199 37.58 -85.09 29.45
CA PRO A 199 37.26 -85.52 30.82
C PRO A 199 38.17 -84.91 31.90
N LEU A 200 38.38 -83.59 31.89
CA LEU A 200 39.34 -82.90 32.78
C LEU A 200 38.79 -81.75 33.64
N LEU A 201 37.47 -81.59 33.75
CA LEU A 201 36.82 -80.61 34.64
C LEU A 201 35.71 -81.24 35.49
N ASP A 202 35.77 -81.05 36.81
CA ASP A 202 34.78 -81.57 37.75
C ASP A 202 33.37 -80.99 37.49
N PRO A 203 32.35 -81.84 37.23
CA PRO A 203 31.00 -81.38 36.89
C PRO A 203 30.21 -80.81 38.09
N ALA A 204 30.81 -80.75 39.29
CA ALA A 204 30.14 -80.40 40.55
C ALA A 204 30.09 -78.90 40.88
N VAL A 205 30.79 -78.04 40.12
CA VAL A 205 30.98 -76.61 40.48
C VAL A 205 30.25 -75.62 39.56
N VAL A 206 29.78 -76.06 38.38
CA VAL A 206 29.09 -75.17 37.42
C VAL A 206 27.58 -75.40 37.43
N ASN A 207 26.85 -74.48 38.06
CA ASN A 207 25.41 -74.33 37.86
C ASN A 207 25.11 -74.01 36.39
N LYS A 208 24.71 -75.01 35.59
CA LYS A 208 24.32 -74.82 34.17
C LYS A 208 23.11 -73.90 33.94
N GLN A 209 22.50 -73.35 35.00
CA GLN A 209 21.41 -72.37 34.92
C GLN A 209 21.90 -70.92 34.82
N ASP A 210 23.09 -70.58 35.37
CA ASP A 210 23.61 -69.20 35.43
C ASP A 210 24.23 -68.71 34.10
N LEU A 211 24.29 -69.57 33.07
CA LEU A 211 24.92 -69.32 31.77
C LEU A 211 23.92 -69.11 30.61
N ARG A 212 22.64 -68.86 30.90
CA ARG A 212 21.67 -68.44 29.87
C ARG A 212 22.02 -67.03 29.36
N VAL A 213 22.38 -66.94 28.09
CA VAL A 213 22.45 -65.67 27.35
C VAL A 213 21.04 -65.12 27.22
N SER A 214 20.86 -63.80 27.38
CA SER A 214 19.60 -63.12 27.08
C SER A 214 19.86 -61.97 26.11
N PHE A 215 18.92 -61.75 25.19
CA PHE A 215 18.99 -60.72 24.17
C PHE A 215 18.03 -59.56 24.47
N MET A 216 18.48 -58.33 24.24
CA MET A 216 17.63 -57.14 24.20
C MET A 216 17.86 -56.41 22.89
N ALA A 217 16.78 -56.20 22.13
CA ALA A 217 16.81 -55.51 20.85
C ALA A 217 16.03 -54.20 20.93
N GLY A 218 16.47 -53.18 20.19
CA GLY A 218 15.81 -51.90 20.15
C GLY A 218 16.39 -50.95 19.10
N VAL A 219 15.85 -49.73 19.07
CA VAL A 219 16.17 -48.70 18.07
C VAL A 219 16.60 -47.41 18.74
N ILE A 220 17.59 -46.73 18.15
CA ILE A 220 18.17 -45.47 18.63
C ILE A 220 18.50 -44.54 17.45
N HIS A 221 18.33 -43.22 17.62
CA HIS A 221 18.77 -42.24 16.63
C HIS A 221 20.32 -42.17 16.57
N PRO A 222 20.95 -41.99 15.40
CA PRO A 222 22.40 -42.01 15.22
C PRO A 222 23.18 -41.13 16.21
N TRP A 223 22.72 -39.90 16.44
CA TRP A 223 23.41 -38.94 17.32
C TRP A 223 23.47 -39.35 18.80
N ARG A 224 22.65 -40.34 19.24
CA ARG A 224 22.70 -40.88 20.61
C ARG A 224 23.59 -42.12 20.74
N MET A 225 23.85 -42.85 19.65
CA MET A 225 24.58 -44.13 19.61
C MET A 225 25.89 -44.09 20.42
N ASN A 226 26.82 -43.21 20.04
CA ASN A 226 28.15 -43.14 20.64
C ASN A 226 28.10 -42.81 22.15
N SER A 227 27.03 -42.18 22.65
CA SER A 227 26.87 -41.86 24.07
C SER A 227 26.17 -42.98 24.85
N PHE A 228 25.24 -43.69 24.21
CA PHE A 228 24.58 -44.89 24.73
C PHE A 228 25.59 -46.04 24.92
N GLU A 229 26.38 -46.35 23.89
CA GLU A 229 27.46 -47.35 23.94
C GLU A 229 28.45 -47.08 25.08
N ARG A 230 28.98 -45.85 25.14
CA ARG A 230 29.93 -45.46 26.20
C ARG A 230 29.34 -45.57 27.61
N LEU A 231 28.02 -45.40 27.79
CA LEU A 231 27.39 -45.61 29.10
C LEU A 231 27.19 -47.09 29.41
N LEU A 232 26.72 -47.89 28.45
CA LEU A 232 26.59 -49.35 28.57
C LEU A 232 27.93 -50.00 28.98
N TRP A 233 29.00 -49.67 28.27
CA TRP A 233 30.33 -50.22 28.53
C TRP A 233 30.85 -49.86 29.93
N ARG A 234 30.66 -48.61 30.36
CA ARG A 234 31.01 -48.13 31.72
C ARG A 234 30.17 -48.79 32.82
N ALA A 235 28.88 -49.00 32.60
CA ALA A 235 27.95 -49.53 33.59
C ALA A 235 28.05 -51.06 33.75
N CYS A 236 28.32 -51.78 32.64
CA CYS A 236 28.31 -53.24 32.57
C CYS A 236 29.70 -53.89 32.50
N ARG A 237 30.78 -53.10 32.38
CA ARG A 237 32.19 -53.55 32.52
C ARG A 237 32.57 -54.83 31.76
N GLY A 238 32.08 -54.97 30.52
CA GLY A 238 32.38 -56.12 29.66
C GLY A 238 31.42 -57.30 29.75
N TYR A 239 30.44 -57.32 30.67
CA TYR A 239 29.40 -58.36 30.74
C TYR A 239 28.27 -58.17 29.71
N LEU A 240 28.61 -57.67 28.51
CA LEU A 240 27.69 -57.55 27.37
C LEU A 240 28.46 -57.55 26.04
N ILE A 241 27.76 -57.90 24.96
CA ILE A 241 28.19 -57.66 23.58
C ILE A 241 27.10 -56.80 22.94
N VAL A 242 27.46 -55.72 22.25
CA VAL A 242 26.53 -54.88 21.51
C VAL A 242 26.86 -54.92 20.03
N ASN A 243 25.88 -55.29 19.21
CA ASN A 243 25.93 -55.13 17.77
C ASN A 243 25.03 -53.95 17.39
N PHE A 244 25.53 -53.03 16.57
CA PHE A 244 24.78 -51.91 16.00
C PHE A 244 24.63 -52.10 14.50
N VAL A 245 23.46 -51.74 13.96
CA VAL A 245 23.08 -51.96 12.56
C VAL A 245 22.32 -50.73 12.07
N GLU A 246 22.77 -50.09 11.01
CA GLU A 246 21.98 -49.04 10.35
C GLU A 246 20.80 -49.67 9.61
N MET A 247 19.60 -49.10 9.73
CA MET A 247 18.44 -49.59 8.99
C MET A 247 18.61 -49.37 7.49
N SER A 248 18.25 -50.40 6.71
CA SER A 248 18.37 -50.40 5.24
C SER A 248 17.33 -49.53 4.53
N GLU A 249 16.24 -49.18 5.21
CA GLU A 249 15.21 -48.25 4.74
C GLU A 249 15.13 -47.07 5.74
N PRO A 250 15.32 -45.80 5.30
CA PRO A 250 15.19 -44.64 6.18
C PRO A 250 13.73 -44.36 6.52
N MET A 251 13.46 -43.98 7.77
CA MET A 251 12.11 -43.70 8.26
C MET A 251 11.87 -42.20 8.36
N GLU A 252 10.70 -41.71 7.96
CA GLU A 252 10.31 -40.32 8.15
C GLU A 252 9.98 -40.04 9.63
N ASP A 253 10.69 -39.10 10.24
CA ASP A 253 10.39 -38.66 11.61
C ASP A 253 9.12 -37.81 11.62
N LEU A 254 8.05 -38.33 12.21
CA LEU A 254 6.67 -37.77 12.20
C LEU A 254 6.53 -36.32 12.75
N VAL A 255 7.59 -35.74 13.30
CA VAL A 255 7.65 -34.38 13.87
C VAL A 255 8.46 -33.42 12.99
N THR A 256 9.46 -33.89 12.26
CA THR A 256 10.34 -33.06 11.40
C THR A 256 10.05 -33.22 9.92
N GLY A 257 9.51 -34.36 9.48
CA GLY A 257 9.39 -34.73 8.07
C GLY A 257 10.73 -35.12 7.42
N GLU A 258 11.79 -35.34 8.21
CA GLU A 258 13.10 -35.73 7.71
C GLU A 258 13.21 -37.27 7.68
N SER A 259 13.75 -37.82 6.58
CA SER A 259 14.01 -39.25 6.43
C SER A 259 15.32 -39.64 7.15
N VAL A 260 15.21 -40.17 8.37
CA VAL A 260 16.36 -40.53 9.22
C VAL A 260 16.60 -42.04 9.17
N THR A 261 17.84 -42.44 8.88
CA THR A 261 18.28 -43.82 9.14
C THR A 261 18.42 -44.04 10.64
N GLN A 262 17.45 -44.72 11.23
CA GLN A 262 17.54 -45.18 12.62
C GLN A 262 18.55 -46.34 12.73
N ILE A 263 19.12 -46.53 13.93
CA ILE A 263 20.09 -47.60 14.21
C ILE A 263 19.45 -48.64 15.12
N ILE A 264 19.41 -49.88 14.65
CA ILE A 264 19.04 -51.06 15.45
C ILE A 264 20.24 -51.43 16.33
N PHE A 265 19.99 -51.72 17.59
CA PHE A 265 20.96 -52.36 18.48
C PHE A 265 20.44 -53.72 18.95
N LEU A 266 21.36 -54.69 19.01
CA LEU A 266 21.16 -56.00 19.64
C LEU A 266 22.21 -56.15 20.73
N ILE A 267 21.78 -56.24 21.99
CA ILE A 267 22.63 -56.42 23.16
C ILE A 267 22.41 -57.83 23.70
N SER A 268 23.44 -58.68 23.66
CA SER A 268 23.45 -59.93 24.43
C SER A 268 24.12 -59.68 25.78
N TYR A 269 23.53 -60.19 26.86
CA TYR A 269 24.03 -60.04 28.21
C TYR A 269 23.80 -61.31 29.05
N TRP A 270 24.50 -61.40 30.17
CA TRP A 270 24.39 -62.49 31.13
C TRP A 270 23.79 -61.99 32.45
N GLY A 271 22.72 -62.64 32.93
CA GLY A 271 22.10 -62.37 34.23
C GLY A 271 21.10 -61.20 34.28
N GLU A 272 19.98 -61.43 34.97
CA GLU A 272 18.82 -60.52 35.05
C GLU A 272 19.16 -59.12 35.60
N LYS A 273 20.03 -59.06 36.61
CA LYS A 273 20.47 -57.80 37.26
C LYS A 273 21.27 -56.88 36.33
N ILE A 274 21.77 -57.41 35.20
CA ILE A 274 22.39 -56.62 34.13
C ILE A 274 21.33 -56.19 33.10
N GLY A 275 20.41 -57.09 32.72
CA GLY A 275 19.25 -56.76 31.87
C GLY A 275 18.42 -55.60 32.41
N GLU A 276 18.15 -55.56 33.73
CA GLU A 276 17.50 -54.42 34.38
C GLU A 276 18.25 -53.09 34.19
N LYS A 277 19.59 -53.11 34.30
CA LYS A 277 20.42 -51.91 34.14
C LYS A 277 20.41 -51.44 32.68
N ILE A 278 20.51 -52.37 31.73
CA ILE A 278 20.43 -52.08 30.30
C ILE A 278 19.06 -51.46 29.97
N LYS A 279 17.96 -52.03 30.47
CA LYS A 279 16.61 -51.47 30.29
C LYS A 279 16.47 -50.06 30.88
N LYS A 280 17.00 -49.83 32.08
CA LYS A 280 17.04 -48.50 32.71
C LYS A 280 17.86 -47.50 31.89
N ILE A 281 19.01 -47.90 31.34
CA ILE A 281 19.85 -47.05 30.45
C ILE A 281 19.13 -46.75 29.14
N ALA A 282 18.56 -47.74 28.46
CA ALA A 282 17.83 -47.57 27.20
C ALA A 282 16.60 -46.65 27.35
N ASN A 283 15.85 -46.78 28.45
CA ASN A 283 14.77 -45.84 28.78
C ASN A 283 15.28 -44.39 28.95
N CYS A 284 16.44 -44.18 29.59
CA CYS A 284 17.04 -42.85 29.77
C CYS A 284 17.53 -42.20 28.46
N PHE A 285 17.82 -42.99 27.42
CA PHE A 285 18.15 -42.47 26.07
C PHE A 285 16.91 -42.36 25.16
N HIS A 286 15.72 -42.71 25.66
CA HIS A 286 14.47 -42.85 24.91
C HIS A 286 14.62 -43.78 23.69
N CYS A 287 15.25 -44.94 23.89
CA CYS A 287 15.30 -46.00 22.88
C CYS A 287 13.97 -46.77 22.84
N HIS A 288 13.49 -47.13 21.65
CA HIS A 288 12.35 -48.04 21.50
C HIS A 288 12.85 -49.47 21.69
N ILE A 289 12.38 -50.17 22.73
CA ILE A 289 12.82 -51.53 23.09
C ILE A 289 11.71 -52.52 22.72
N TYR A 290 12.04 -53.56 21.96
CA TYR A 290 11.07 -54.53 21.45
C TYR A 290 11.33 -55.94 22.02
N PRO A 291 10.28 -56.76 22.23
CA PRO A 291 10.44 -58.09 22.79
C PRO A 291 11.15 -59.01 21.79
N TYR A 292 12.28 -59.57 22.21
CA TYR A 292 13.07 -60.52 21.44
C TYR A 292 12.86 -61.93 22.00
N ALA A 293 12.61 -62.89 21.12
CA ALA A 293 12.46 -64.30 21.49
C ALA A 293 13.70 -65.09 21.07
N ASP A 294 14.15 -66.00 21.93
CA ASP A 294 15.38 -66.76 21.70
C ASP A 294 15.19 -67.80 20.56
N ASP A 295 14.02 -68.45 20.50
CA ASP A 295 13.68 -69.47 19.49
C ASP A 295 13.49 -68.87 18.08
N GLU A 296 14.26 -69.34 17.10
CA GLU A 296 14.20 -68.86 15.71
C GLU A 296 12.85 -69.10 15.03
N THR A 297 12.20 -70.23 15.30
CA THR A 297 10.85 -70.53 14.79
C THR A 297 9.84 -69.48 15.25
N SER A 298 9.88 -69.11 16.54
CA SER A 298 9.02 -68.06 17.10
C SER A 298 9.32 -66.67 16.52
N ARG A 299 10.58 -66.35 16.22
CA ARG A 299 10.99 -65.12 15.51
C ARG A 299 10.44 -65.07 14.08
N LEU A 300 10.43 -66.19 13.36
CA LEU A 300 9.85 -66.28 12.01
C LEU A 300 8.32 -66.20 12.03
N GLU A 301 7.66 -66.79 13.02
CA GLU A 301 6.20 -66.68 13.20
C GLU A 301 5.76 -65.26 13.57
N THR A 302 6.43 -64.62 14.54
CA THR A 302 6.18 -63.22 14.90
C THR A 302 6.44 -62.27 13.73
N LEU A 303 7.56 -62.43 13.00
CA LEU A 303 7.83 -61.63 11.79
C LEU A 303 6.75 -61.79 10.70
N ARG A 304 6.26 -63.02 10.44
CA ARG A 304 5.13 -63.23 9.52
C ARG A 304 3.86 -62.50 9.99
N ASN A 305 3.53 -62.59 11.27
CA ASN A 305 2.35 -61.92 11.84
C ASN A 305 2.47 -60.39 11.77
N LEU A 306 3.66 -59.83 12.02
CA LEU A 306 3.92 -58.39 11.88
C LEU A 306 3.77 -57.92 10.43
N LEU A 307 4.29 -58.65 9.45
CA LEU A 307 4.15 -58.29 8.04
C LEU A 307 2.69 -58.25 7.57
N VAL A 308 1.83 -59.14 8.07
CA VAL A 308 0.38 -59.07 7.84
C VAL A 308 -0.23 -57.82 8.49
N GLN A 309 0.10 -57.54 9.76
CA GLN A 309 -0.38 -56.35 10.46
C GLN A 309 0.07 -55.04 9.78
N ILE A 310 1.31 -54.97 9.30
CA ILE A 310 1.83 -53.82 8.52
C ILE A 310 1.01 -53.64 7.25
N GLN A 311 0.74 -54.72 6.50
CA GLN A 311 -0.03 -54.64 5.26
C GLN A 311 -1.48 -54.17 5.51
N ASP A 312 -2.12 -54.61 6.60
CA ASP A 312 -3.47 -54.17 6.96
C ASP A 312 -3.50 -52.73 7.49
N MET A 313 -2.52 -52.33 8.30
CA MET A 313 -2.35 -50.94 8.74
C MET A 313 -2.11 -49.99 7.56
N GLN A 314 -1.35 -50.39 6.54
CA GLN A 314 -1.16 -49.64 5.31
C GLN A 314 -2.47 -49.47 4.51
N LYS A 315 -3.32 -50.50 4.42
CA LYS A 315 -4.65 -50.41 3.80
C LYS A 315 -5.55 -49.41 4.53
N VAL A 316 -5.55 -49.46 5.87
CA VAL A 316 -6.34 -48.53 6.71
C VAL A 316 -5.81 -47.10 6.61
N LEU A 317 -4.48 -46.90 6.61
CA LEU A 317 -3.88 -45.58 6.42
C LEU A 317 -4.30 -44.97 5.08
N LEU A 318 -4.17 -45.70 3.98
CA LEU A 318 -4.59 -45.24 2.64
C LEU A 318 -6.09 -44.92 2.57
N GLN A 319 -6.95 -45.68 3.26
CA GLN A 319 -8.37 -45.36 3.38
C GLN A 319 -8.63 -44.07 4.19
N THR A 320 -7.90 -43.87 5.29
CA THR A 320 -8.04 -42.65 6.12
C THR A 320 -7.48 -41.40 5.44
N GLU A 321 -6.41 -41.52 4.65
CA GLU A 321 -5.88 -40.43 3.81
C GLU A 321 -6.83 -40.12 2.63
N GLY A 322 -7.45 -41.15 2.05
CA GLY A 322 -8.55 -41.00 1.10
C GLY A 322 -9.72 -40.21 1.70
N TYR A 323 -10.18 -40.58 2.90
CA TYR A 323 -11.24 -39.85 3.60
C TYR A 323 -10.83 -38.42 3.98
N LEU A 324 -9.61 -38.22 4.48
CA LEU A 324 -9.04 -36.90 4.78
C LEU A 324 -9.05 -35.98 3.54
N SER A 325 -8.67 -36.49 2.37
CA SER A 325 -8.70 -35.72 1.12
C SER A 325 -10.14 -35.29 0.72
N GLN A 326 -11.15 -36.12 1.02
CA GLN A 326 -12.55 -35.79 0.80
C GLN A 326 -13.04 -34.71 1.78
N VAL A 327 -12.71 -34.82 3.07
CA VAL A 327 -13.05 -33.80 4.08
C VAL A 327 -12.38 -32.46 3.74
N LEU A 328 -11.10 -32.47 3.35
CA LEU A 328 -10.37 -31.28 2.93
C LEU A 328 -10.95 -30.66 1.65
N SER A 329 -11.33 -31.45 0.64
CA SER A 329 -11.95 -30.88 -0.59
C SER A 329 -13.31 -30.23 -0.33
N ARG A 330 -14.13 -30.80 0.58
CA ARG A 330 -15.35 -30.15 1.08
C ARG A 330 -15.03 -28.82 1.76
N ALA A 331 -14.08 -28.83 2.70
CA ALA A 331 -13.64 -27.61 3.41
C ALA A 331 -13.17 -26.52 2.44
N ALA A 332 -12.31 -26.85 1.49
CA ALA A 332 -11.79 -25.91 0.49
C ALA A 332 -12.92 -25.22 -0.30
N SER A 333 -13.96 -25.97 -0.69
CA SER A 333 -15.08 -25.43 -1.48
C SER A 333 -15.95 -24.42 -0.72
N ALA A 334 -16.12 -24.58 0.60
CA ALA A 334 -17.01 -23.75 1.41
C ALA A 334 -16.30 -22.60 2.14
N LEU A 335 -15.01 -22.77 2.48
CA LEU A 335 -14.25 -21.88 3.35
C LEU A 335 -14.22 -20.42 2.86
N HIS A 336 -14.03 -20.18 1.56
CA HIS A 336 -14.03 -18.83 0.98
C HIS A 336 -15.38 -18.11 1.16
N HIS A 337 -16.48 -18.81 0.87
CA HIS A 337 -17.83 -18.28 1.03
C HIS A 337 -18.15 -17.96 2.49
N TRP A 338 -17.87 -18.89 3.41
CA TRP A 338 -18.06 -18.68 4.85
C TRP A 338 -17.20 -17.52 5.38
N ARG A 339 -15.93 -17.43 4.99
CA ARG A 339 -14.99 -16.36 5.40
C ARG A 339 -15.49 -14.97 5.03
N VAL A 340 -15.98 -14.77 3.80
CA VAL A 340 -16.53 -13.48 3.37
C VAL A 340 -17.86 -13.19 4.08
N SER A 341 -18.73 -14.19 4.21
CA SER A 341 -20.05 -14.07 4.83
C SER A 341 -19.97 -13.65 6.31
N VAL A 342 -19.15 -14.34 7.10
CA VAL A 342 -18.95 -14.05 8.53
C VAL A 342 -18.24 -12.72 8.73
N ARG A 343 -17.28 -12.35 7.87
CA ARG A 343 -16.63 -11.03 7.94
C ARG A 343 -17.62 -9.89 7.68
N LYS A 344 -18.49 -10.00 6.67
CA LYS A 344 -19.59 -9.03 6.45
C LYS A 344 -20.50 -8.93 7.68
N MET A 345 -20.92 -10.07 8.24
CA MET A 345 -21.76 -10.14 9.43
C MET A 345 -21.11 -9.50 10.67
N LYS A 346 -19.82 -9.74 10.91
CA LYS A 346 -19.02 -9.14 11.98
C LYS A 346 -18.96 -7.62 11.86
N HIS A 347 -18.73 -7.09 10.66
CA HIS A 347 -18.76 -5.64 10.41
C HIS A 347 -20.15 -5.03 10.63
N ILE A 348 -21.24 -5.71 10.26
CA ILE A 348 -22.61 -5.26 10.54
C ILE A 348 -22.84 -5.12 12.05
N TYR A 349 -22.43 -6.08 12.88
CA TYR A 349 -22.58 -5.97 14.34
C TYR A 349 -21.66 -4.91 14.98
N LEU A 350 -20.47 -4.70 14.42
CA LEU A 350 -19.59 -3.59 14.84
C LEU A 350 -20.27 -2.24 14.60
N ILE A 351 -20.89 -2.03 13.44
CA ILE A 351 -21.67 -0.81 13.11
C ILE A 351 -22.90 -0.66 14.01
N LEU A 352 -23.67 -1.74 14.24
CA LEU A 352 -24.82 -1.73 15.14
C LEU A 352 -24.44 -1.37 16.59
N ASN A 353 -23.20 -1.64 17.02
CA ASN A 353 -22.66 -1.25 18.33
C ASN A 353 -22.20 0.22 18.44
N LEU A 354 -22.09 0.96 17.32
CA LEU A 354 -21.84 2.41 17.32
C LEU A 354 -23.14 3.20 17.59
N CYS A 355 -24.29 2.59 17.27
CA CYS A 355 -25.60 3.23 17.34
C CYS A 355 -26.18 3.21 18.76
N SER A 356 -26.94 4.24 19.11
CA SER A 356 -27.60 4.37 20.42
C SER A 356 -28.93 3.62 20.44
N VAL A 357 -29.26 2.95 21.54
CA VAL A 357 -30.55 2.25 21.71
C VAL A 357 -31.54 3.17 22.42
N ARG A 358 -32.72 3.42 21.83
CA ARG A 358 -33.83 4.09 22.53
C ARG A 358 -35.13 3.32 22.32
N GLU A 359 -35.77 2.92 23.42
CA GLU A 359 -37.00 2.13 23.45
C GLU A 359 -36.96 0.87 22.56
N ARG A 360 -37.55 0.97 21.36
CA ARG A 360 -37.67 -0.12 20.36
C ARG A 360 -36.96 0.20 19.04
N CYS A 361 -36.21 1.30 18.97
CA CYS A 361 -35.49 1.72 17.78
C CYS A 361 -33.98 1.86 18.06
N LEU A 362 -33.19 1.65 17.02
CA LEU A 362 -31.77 1.96 17.01
C LEU A 362 -31.58 3.32 16.32
N ILE A 363 -30.87 4.24 16.96
CA ILE A 363 -30.56 5.56 16.42
C ILE A 363 -29.08 5.60 16.05
N GLY A 364 -28.79 5.83 14.76
CA GLY A 364 -27.43 6.06 14.27
C GLY A 364 -27.26 7.49 13.78
N GLU A 365 -26.10 8.09 14.00
CA GLU A 365 -25.70 9.30 13.27
C GLU A 365 -24.72 8.90 12.17
N VAL A 366 -24.98 9.34 10.94
CA VAL A 366 -24.12 9.06 9.78
C VAL A 366 -23.78 10.34 9.02
N TRP A 367 -22.54 10.42 8.53
CA TRP A 367 -22.19 11.37 7.48
C TRP A 367 -22.54 10.77 6.12
N CYS A 368 -23.16 11.57 5.26
CA CYS A 368 -23.53 11.19 3.90
C CYS A 368 -23.42 12.40 2.94
N PRO A 369 -22.95 12.23 1.70
CA PRO A 369 -22.99 13.30 0.70
C PRO A 369 -24.43 13.77 0.44
N VAL A 370 -24.64 15.09 0.37
CA VAL A 370 -25.96 15.70 0.13
C VAL A 370 -26.59 15.21 -1.19
N VAL A 371 -25.76 14.86 -2.17
CA VAL A 371 -26.16 14.30 -3.48
C VAL A 371 -26.76 12.89 -3.35
N ASP A 372 -26.33 12.11 -2.36
CA ASP A 372 -26.62 10.67 -2.24
C ASP A 372 -27.74 10.38 -1.22
N LEU A 373 -28.14 11.38 -0.42
CA LEU A 373 -29.25 11.31 0.54
C LEU A 373 -30.55 10.65 0.02
N PRO A 374 -31.07 10.93 -1.20
CA PRO A 374 -32.28 10.24 -1.70
C PRO A 374 -32.02 8.76 -2.04
N LEU A 375 -30.80 8.40 -2.43
CA LEU A 375 -30.41 7.02 -2.68
C LEU A 375 -30.35 6.25 -1.35
N LEU A 376 -29.76 6.85 -0.31
CA LEU A 376 -29.77 6.37 1.07
C LEU A 376 -31.20 6.08 1.57
N GLN A 377 -32.13 7.03 1.40
CA GLN A 377 -33.55 6.84 1.75
C GLN A 377 -34.20 5.67 0.98
N SER A 378 -33.95 5.57 -0.33
CA SER A 378 -34.48 4.47 -1.15
C SER A 378 -33.98 3.08 -0.75
N ALA A 379 -32.82 3.00 -0.10
CA ALA A 379 -32.24 1.73 0.36
C ALA A 379 -32.80 1.31 1.72
N LEU A 380 -32.98 2.26 2.64
CA LEU A 380 -33.61 2.03 3.95
C LEU A 380 -35.06 1.55 3.79
N THR A 381 -35.83 2.19 2.90
CA THR A 381 -37.23 1.80 2.61
C THR A 381 -37.29 0.34 2.11
N ARG A 382 -36.51 0.00 1.07
CA ARG A 382 -36.47 -1.37 0.51
C ARG A 382 -36.00 -2.43 1.51
N ALA A 383 -35.03 -2.11 2.38
CA ALA A 383 -34.57 -3.03 3.42
C ALA A 383 -35.57 -3.21 4.57
N SER A 384 -36.38 -2.18 4.84
CA SER A 384 -37.50 -2.23 5.79
C SER A 384 -38.66 -3.08 5.23
N GLU A 385 -39.01 -2.89 3.95
CA GLU A 385 -39.96 -3.73 3.20
C GLU A 385 -39.54 -5.22 3.20
N SER A 386 -38.28 -5.52 2.83
CA SER A 386 -37.77 -6.91 2.79
C SER A 386 -37.65 -7.58 4.17
N SER A 387 -37.69 -6.80 5.25
CA SER A 387 -37.73 -7.30 6.62
C SER A 387 -39.14 -7.74 7.05
N GLY A 388 -40.19 -7.30 6.35
CA GLY A 388 -41.58 -7.48 6.79
C GLY A 388 -41.91 -6.76 8.11
N GLY A 389 -41.11 -5.75 8.47
CA GLY A 389 -41.28 -4.96 9.69
C GLY A 389 -42.47 -4.00 9.56
N GLY A 390 -43.29 -3.90 10.61
CA GLY A 390 -44.51 -3.07 10.61
C GLY A 390 -44.27 -1.56 10.75
N GLY A 391 -43.08 -1.05 10.45
CA GLY A 391 -42.76 0.37 10.47
C GLY A 391 -41.51 0.69 9.66
N GLU A 392 -41.58 1.80 8.92
CA GLU A 392 -40.52 2.24 8.01
C GLU A 392 -39.28 2.74 8.75
N SER A 393 -38.10 2.30 8.30
CA SER A 393 -36.82 2.87 8.74
C SER A 393 -36.47 4.09 7.88
N PHE A 394 -36.29 5.26 8.48
CA PHE A 394 -36.13 6.55 7.79
C PHE A 394 -34.88 7.33 8.25
N CYS A 395 -34.50 8.37 7.50
CA CYS A 395 -33.43 9.28 7.88
C CYS A 395 -33.83 10.76 7.82
N HIS A 396 -33.29 11.55 8.76
CA HIS A 396 -33.56 12.98 8.90
C HIS A 396 -32.23 13.76 8.95
N ARG A 397 -32.13 14.89 8.22
CA ARG A 397 -30.92 15.74 8.21
C ARG A 397 -30.86 16.62 9.45
N ILE A 398 -29.76 16.57 10.19
CA ILE A 398 -29.52 17.39 11.39
C ILE A 398 -28.56 18.55 11.06
N PRO A 399 -28.84 19.79 11.49
CA PRO A 399 -27.87 20.88 11.46
C PRO A 399 -26.73 20.59 12.46
N CYS A 400 -25.50 20.51 11.96
CA CYS A 400 -24.34 20.10 12.74
C CYS A 400 -23.29 21.22 12.80
N ALA A 401 -22.62 21.36 13.95
CA ALA A 401 -21.50 22.29 14.16
C ALA A 401 -20.11 21.62 14.13
N PHE A 402 -20.04 20.29 14.12
CA PHE A 402 -18.79 19.55 13.98
C PHE A 402 -18.30 19.58 12.52
N SER A 403 -16.98 19.58 12.32
CA SER A 403 -16.36 19.48 11.00
C SER A 403 -16.69 18.12 10.35
N PRO A 404 -17.35 18.10 9.18
CA PRO A 404 -17.61 16.85 8.46
C PRO A 404 -16.35 16.26 7.80
N PRO A 405 -16.37 14.94 7.48
CA PRO A 405 -15.30 14.27 6.76
C PRO A 405 -15.18 14.77 5.31
N THR A 406 -14.01 14.58 4.69
CA THR A 406 -13.73 15.00 3.31
C THR A 406 -13.80 13.82 2.34
N LEU A 407 -14.77 13.87 1.42
CA LEU A 407 -14.87 12.91 0.31
C LEU A 407 -14.51 13.59 -1.01
N ILE A 408 -13.53 13.04 -1.71
CA ILE A 408 -13.14 13.42 -3.06
C ILE A 408 -13.37 12.20 -3.95
N ARG A 409 -14.30 12.26 -4.91
CA ARG A 409 -14.60 11.11 -5.77
C ARG A 409 -13.49 10.92 -6.80
N THR A 410 -12.69 9.87 -6.62
CA THR A 410 -11.61 9.52 -7.55
C THR A 410 -12.07 8.60 -8.67
N ASN A 411 -11.50 8.80 -9.86
CA ASN A 411 -11.61 7.89 -11.00
C ASN A 411 -10.37 6.99 -11.04
N LYS A 412 -10.41 5.89 -11.82
CA LYS A 412 -9.25 4.99 -12.07
C LYS A 412 -7.93 5.72 -12.40
N PHE A 413 -8.02 6.88 -13.06
CA PHE A 413 -6.90 7.74 -13.40
C PHE A 413 -6.42 8.62 -12.23
N THR A 414 -7.35 9.22 -11.47
CA THR A 414 -7.00 10.20 -10.43
C THR A 414 -6.69 9.58 -9.07
N SER A 415 -7.11 8.34 -8.80
CA SER A 415 -6.89 7.65 -7.52
C SER A 415 -5.41 7.54 -7.14
N GLY A 416 -4.52 7.27 -8.11
CA GLY A 416 -3.07 7.19 -7.87
C GLY A 416 -2.44 8.54 -7.51
N PHE A 417 -2.95 9.64 -8.08
CA PHE A 417 -2.49 11.00 -7.74
C PHE A 417 -3.06 11.47 -6.40
N GLN A 418 -4.32 11.14 -6.11
CA GLN A 418 -4.96 11.47 -4.83
C GLN A 418 -4.27 10.75 -3.67
N GLY A 419 -3.97 9.45 -3.79
CA GLY A 419 -3.25 8.71 -2.75
C GLY A 419 -1.85 9.25 -2.42
N ILE A 420 -1.17 9.91 -3.36
CA ILE A 420 0.11 10.59 -3.11
C ILE A 420 -0.08 11.90 -2.33
N VAL A 421 -1.20 12.60 -2.53
CA VAL A 421 -1.57 13.79 -1.77
C VAL A 421 -2.03 13.42 -0.37
N ASP A 422 -2.94 12.46 -0.25
CA ASP A 422 -3.52 12.01 1.03
C ASP A 422 -2.43 11.43 1.97
N ALA A 423 -1.38 10.84 1.41
CA ALA A 423 -0.20 10.36 2.15
C ALA A 423 0.68 11.47 2.74
N TYR A 424 0.56 12.72 2.28
CA TYR A 424 1.13 13.88 2.97
C TYR A 424 0.15 14.43 4.03
N GLY A 425 -1.14 14.47 3.70
CA GLY A 425 -2.21 14.81 4.63
C GLY A 425 -3.56 14.93 3.94
N VAL A 426 -4.63 14.63 4.67
CA VAL A 426 -6.01 14.79 4.19
C VAL A 426 -6.40 16.27 4.24
N ALA A 427 -6.88 16.82 3.11
CA ALA A 427 -7.29 18.22 2.99
C ALA A 427 -8.51 18.55 3.87
N THR A 428 -8.66 19.83 4.25
CA THR A 428 -9.78 20.29 5.09
C THR A 428 -11.10 20.40 4.31
N TYR A 429 -12.23 20.45 5.02
CA TYR A 429 -13.55 20.37 4.40
C TYR A 429 -13.85 21.55 3.45
N GLN A 430 -14.23 21.20 2.21
CA GLN A 430 -14.41 22.12 1.08
C GLN A 430 -13.18 22.96 0.70
N GLU A 431 -11.98 22.54 1.10
CA GLU A 431 -10.72 23.11 0.63
C GLU A 431 -10.44 22.74 -0.84
N VAL A 432 -9.71 23.59 -1.57
CA VAL A 432 -9.25 23.30 -2.93
C VAL A 432 -8.25 22.14 -2.92
N ASN A 433 -8.59 21.06 -3.62
CA ASN A 433 -7.79 19.85 -3.71
C ASN A 433 -6.52 20.09 -4.56
N PRO A 434 -5.29 19.94 -4.00
CA PRO A 434 -4.06 20.13 -4.77
C PRO A 434 -3.82 19.02 -5.81
N ALA A 435 -4.45 17.85 -5.67
CA ALA A 435 -4.22 16.71 -6.56
C ALA A 435 -4.51 17.01 -8.04
N ILE A 436 -5.47 17.89 -8.36
CA ILE A 436 -5.75 18.32 -9.74
C ILE A 436 -4.51 18.91 -10.41
N PHE A 437 -3.75 19.73 -9.68
CA PHE A 437 -2.55 20.37 -10.22
C PHE A 437 -1.39 19.38 -10.25
N SER A 438 -1.25 18.57 -9.20
CA SER A 438 -0.27 17.48 -9.12
C SER A 438 -0.35 16.48 -10.28
N ILE A 439 -1.53 16.26 -10.89
CA ILE A 439 -1.69 15.41 -12.09
C ILE A 439 -0.68 15.79 -13.18
N ILE A 440 -0.44 17.10 -13.39
CA ILE A 440 0.48 17.59 -14.43
C ILE A 440 1.81 18.05 -13.82
N THR A 441 1.79 18.79 -12.71
CA THR A 441 3.01 19.42 -12.17
C THR A 441 4.00 18.41 -11.62
N PHE A 442 3.55 17.33 -10.96
CA PHE A 442 4.47 16.32 -10.41
C PHE A 442 5.19 15.53 -11.53
N PRO A 443 4.50 14.93 -12.52
CA PRO A 443 5.16 14.28 -13.65
C PRO A 443 6.01 15.22 -14.50
N PHE A 444 5.65 16.50 -14.62
CA PHE A 444 6.46 17.51 -15.31
C PHE A 444 7.75 17.86 -14.56
N LEU A 445 7.69 18.10 -13.25
CA LEU A 445 8.88 18.38 -12.44
C LEU A 445 9.83 17.18 -12.38
N PHE A 446 9.28 15.96 -12.33
CA PHE A 446 10.05 14.73 -12.52
C PHE A 446 10.72 14.69 -13.90
N ALA A 447 10.00 15.00 -14.98
CA ALA A 447 10.55 15.01 -16.34
C ALA A 447 11.71 16.01 -16.52
N VAL A 448 11.69 17.16 -15.83
CA VAL A 448 12.82 18.11 -15.81
C VAL A 448 14.07 17.48 -15.16
N MET A 449 13.89 16.66 -14.13
CA MET A 449 14.96 15.92 -13.46
C MET A 449 15.45 14.71 -14.28
N PHE A 450 14.54 13.99 -14.94
CA PHE A 450 14.83 12.71 -15.62
C PHE A 450 15.02 12.82 -17.15
N GLY A 451 15.01 14.03 -17.72
CA GLY A 451 14.99 14.26 -19.17
C GLY A 451 16.00 13.45 -19.99
N ASP A 452 15.48 12.46 -20.72
CA ASP A 452 16.14 11.62 -21.72
C ASP A 452 15.04 11.00 -22.60
N VAL A 453 15.19 11.08 -23.92
CA VAL A 453 14.25 10.45 -24.86
C VAL A 453 14.26 8.92 -24.71
N GLY A 454 15.43 8.32 -24.53
CA GLY A 454 15.62 6.86 -24.47
C GLY A 454 15.09 6.25 -23.18
N HIS A 455 15.54 6.75 -22.03
CA HIS A 455 15.07 6.26 -20.73
C HIS A 455 13.59 6.61 -20.48
N GLY A 456 13.12 7.78 -20.95
CA GLY A 456 11.70 8.14 -20.93
C GLY A 456 10.83 7.17 -21.75
N ALA A 457 11.27 6.78 -22.94
CA ALA A 457 10.57 5.83 -23.79
C ALA A 457 10.49 4.43 -23.16
N ILE A 458 11.55 3.94 -22.50
CA ILE A 458 11.53 2.65 -21.79
C ILE A 458 10.48 2.66 -20.67
N MET A 459 10.45 3.70 -19.83
CA MET A 459 9.44 3.82 -18.76
C MET A 459 8.03 3.97 -19.32
N PHE A 460 7.85 4.73 -20.41
CA PHE A 460 6.56 4.87 -21.08
C PHE A 460 6.05 3.53 -21.62
N LEU A 461 6.90 2.73 -22.26
CA LEU A 461 6.53 1.40 -22.78
C LEU A 461 6.18 0.42 -21.64
N PHE A 462 6.93 0.43 -20.53
CA PHE A 462 6.61 -0.37 -19.36
C PHE A 462 5.27 0.02 -18.71
N ALA A 463 5.01 1.32 -18.55
CA ALA A 463 3.73 1.80 -18.02
C ALA A 463 2.55 1.53 -18.97
N LEU A 464 2.78 1.64 -20.28
CA LEU A 464 1.79 1.29 -21.30
C LEU A 464 1.45 -0.21 -21.27
N TRP A 465 2.43 -1.09 -21.03
CA TRP A 465 2.18 -2.52 -20.80
C TRP A 465 1.31 -2.76 -19.55
N LEU A 466 1.61 -2.09 -18.41
CA LEU A 466 0.79 -2.17 -17.19
C LEU A 466 -0.65 -1.63 -17.38
N VAL A 467 -0.85 -0.64 -18.25
CA VAL A 467 -2.18 -0.09 -18.57
C VAL A 467 -2.97 -1.00 -19.52
N LEU A 468 -2.31 -1.63 -20.50
CA LEU A 468 -2.96 -2.63 -21.37
C LEU A 468 -3.34 -3.90 -20.60
N GLY A 469 -2.50 -4.32 -19.65
CA GLY A 469 -2.74 -5.47 -18.77
C GLY A 469 -3.72 -5.23 -17.61
N GLU A 470 -4.47 -4.12 -17.57
CA GLU A 470 -5.34 -3.77 -16.41
C GLU A 470 -6.40 -4.84 -16.10
N ASN A 471 -6.82 -5.62 -17.10
CA ASN A 471 -7.83 -6.67 -16.95
C ASN A 471 -7.25 -8.03 -16.49
N ASP A 472 -5.93 -8.23 -16.49
CA ASP A 472 -5.33 -9.53 -16.18
C ASP A 472 -5.34 -9.79 -14.66
N PRO A 473 -6.03 -10.83 -14.16
CA PRO A 473 -6.17 -11.06 -12.73
C PRO A 473 -4.83 -11.36 -12.04
N LYS A 474 -3.84 -11.86 -12.79
CA LYS A 474 -2.47 -12.12 -12.30
C LYS A 474 -1.70 -10.83 -11.97
N LEU A 475 -1.85 -9.78 -12.77
CA LEU A 475 -1.23 -8.47 -12.48
C LEU A 475 -1.93 -7.76 -11.31
N ARG A 476 -3.24 -8.01 -11.13
CA ARG A 476 -4.06 -7.39 -10.08
C ARG A 476 -3.97 -8.09 -8.72
N ARG A 477 -3.57 -9.37 -8.66
CA ARG A 477 -3.40 -10.16 -7.42
C ARG A 477 -1.93 -10.53 -7.13
N SER A 478 -0.97 -9.70 -7.55
CA SER A 478 0.44 -9.87 -7.17
C SER A 478 0.62 -9.70 -5.66
N GLU A 479 1.20 -10.69 -4.98
CA GLU A 479 1.53 -10.59 -3.54
C GLU A 479 2.69 -9.61 -3.27
N ASP A 480 3.53 -9.33 -4.28
CA ASP A 480 4.63 -8.37 -4.21
C ASP A 480 4.12 -6.93 -3.98
N GLU A 481 4.36 -6.37 -2.78
CA GLU A 481 4.00 -5.00 -2.42
C GLU A 481 4.53 -3.96 -3.42
N ILE A 482 5.76 -4.16 -3.91
CA ILE A 482 6.42 -3.29 -4.90
C ILE A 482 5.66 -3.31 -6.24
N PHE A 483 5.20 -4.48 -6.70
CA PHE A 483 4.43 -4.57 -7.94
C PHE A 483 3.04 -3.96 -7.77
N SER A 484 2.39 -4.22 -6.62
CA SER A 484 1.10 -3.61 -6.26
C SER A 484 1.17 -2.07 -6.27
N MET A 485 2.23 -1.49 -5.70
CA MET A 485 2.47 -0.04 -5.73
C MET A 485 2.68 0.48 -7.17
N CYS A 486 3.49 -0.20 -7.98
CA CYS A 486 3.71 0.16 -9.39
C CYS A 486 2.42 0.06 -10.23
N PHE A 487 1.60 -0.97 -10.01
CA PHE A 487 0.32 -1.17 -10.71
C PHE A 487 -0.72 -0.11 -10.29
N GLY A 488 -0.79 0.24 -9.00
CA GLY A 488 -1.57 1.38 -8.53
C GLY A 488 -1.14 2.71 -9.17
N GLY A 489 0.18 2.90 -9.32
CA GLY A 489 0.80 4.06 -9.97
C GLY A 489 0.82 4.06 -11.50
N ARG A 490 0.24 3.08 -12.22
CA ARG A 490 0.44 2.91 -13.67
C ARG A 490 0.21 4.16 -14.53
N TYR A 491 -0.81 4.97 -14.23
CA TYR A 491 -1.11 6.22 -14.94
C TYR A 491 -0.11 7.36 -14.62
N LEU A 492 0.45 7.38 -13.40
CA LEU A 492 1.50 8.30 -12.99
C LEU A 492 2.79 8.03 -13.79
N ILE A 493 3.23 6.76 -13.82
CA ILE A 493 4.44 6.33 -14.53
C ILE A 493 4.30 6.59 -16.04
N LEU A 494 3.11 6.37 -16.60
CA LEU A 494 2.82 6.67 -18.01
C LEU A 494 3.03 8.16 -18.33
N LEU A 495 2.50 9.07 -17.50
CA LEU A 495 2.67 10.50 -17.74
C LEU A 495 4.10 10.98 -17.45
N MET A 496 4.77 10.40 -16.45
CA MET A 496 6.20 10.62 -16.18
C MET A 496 7.08 10.23 -17.38
N GLY A 497 6.83 9.06 -17.98
CA GLY A 497 7.52 8.61 -19.19
C GLY A 497 7.26 9.52 -20.39
N ALA A 498 5.99 9.84 -20.66
CA ALA A 498 5.60 10.71 -21.78
C ALA A 498 6.22 12.13 -21.68
N LEU A 499 6.19 12.73 -20.48
CA LEU A 499 6.80 14.04 -20.26
C LEU A 499 8.34 13.97 -20.25
N SER A 500 8.93 12.86 -19.78
CA SER A 500 10.39 12.63 -19.85
C SER A 500 10.90 12.54 -21.29
N VAL A 501 10.10 11.96 -22.20
CA VAL A 501 10.40 11.99 -23.64
C VAL A 501 10.36 13.43 -24.16
N TYR A 502 9.34 14.21 -23.79
CA TYR A 502 9.24 15.63 -24.17
C TYR A 502 10.43 16.46 -23.65
N THR A 503 10.78 16.38 -22.36
CA THR A 503 11.92 17.13 -21.80
C THR A 503 13.27 16.61 -22.31
N GLY A 504 13.39 15.31 -22.59
CA GLY A 504 14.55 14.73 -23.27
C GLY A 504 14.76 15.32 -24.68
N PHE A 505 13.69 15.53 -25.43
CA PHE A 505 13.73 16.24 -26.70
C PHE A 505 14.08 17.73 -26.53
N VAL A 506 13.57 18.41 -25.50
CA VAL A 506 13.94 19.82 -25.21
C VAL A 506 15.42 19.96 -24.82
N TYR A 507 15.98 19.02 -24.04
CA TYR A 507 17.42 18.97 -23.77
C TYR A 507 18.25 18.46 -24.96
N ASN A 508 17.60 17.87 -25.96
CA ASN A 508 18.21 17.18 -27.08
C ASN A 508 19.20 16.08 -26.63
N GLU A 509 18.77 15.22 -25.69
CA GLU A 509 19.55 14.10 -25.16
C GLU A 509 18.77 12.77 -25.29
N CYS A 510 19.32 11.83 -26.06
CA CYS A 510 18.83 10.47 -26.21
C CYS A 510 20.00 9.49 -25.95
N PHE A 511 19.99 8.79 -24.82
CA PHE A 511 21.12 7.94 -24.38
C PHE A 511 22.48 8.68 -24.45
N SER A 512 22.50 9.92 -23.90
CA SER A 512 23.59 10.91 -23.93
C SER A 512 24.00 11.51 -25.30
N ARG A 513 23.53 10.96 -26.42
CA ARG A 513 23.77 11.47 -27.78
C ARG A 513 22.70 12.50 -28.20
N PRO A 514 23.02 13.51 -29.03
CA PRO A 514 22.02 14.43 -29.55
C PRO A 514 21.26 13.84 -30.75
N ALA A 515 20.06 14.35 -30.98
CA ALA A 515 19.33 14.17 -32.24
C ALA A 515 19.55 15.38 -33.14
N VAL A 516 20.10 15.16 -34.33
CA VAL A 516 20.25 16.20 -35.37
C VAL A 516 18.94 16.29 -36.17
N ILE A 517 17.93 16.93 -35.58
CA ILE A 517 16.57 17.08 -36.16
C ILE A 517 16.54 18.24 -37.16
N PHE A 518 17.14 19.37 -36.78
CA PHE A 518 17.33 20.55 -37.61
C PHE A 518 18.82 20.85 -37.82
N ASN A 519 19.13 21.71 -38.79
CA ASN A 519 20.46 22.26 -38.98
C ASN A 519 20.89 23.08 -37.74
N SER A 520 22.15 22.97 -37.35
CA SER A 520 22.74 23.78 -36.27
C SER A 520 22.73 25.26 -36.64
N GLY A 521 22.53 26.13 -35.66
CA GLY A 521 22.69 27.58 -35.79
C GLY A 521 24.14 28.04 -35.90
N TRP A 522 25.10 27.13 -35.61
CA TRP A 522 26.53 27.37 -35.62
C TRP A 522 27.20 26.83 -36.88
N SER A 523 28.11 27.63 -37.47
CA SER A 523 28.89 27.25 -38.64
C SER A 523 30.40 27.39 -38.37
N VAL A 524 31.11 26.27 -38.44
CA VAL A 524 32.59 26.26 -38.42
C VAL A 524 33.15 26.74 -39.77
N ALA A 525 32.39 26.57 -40.86
CA ALA A 525 32.85 26.85 -42.22
C ALA A 525 33.01 28.35 -42.53
N SER A 526 32.23 29.22 -41.88
CA SER A 526 32.40 30.67 -41.94
C SER A 526 33.68 31.12 -41.23
N MET A 527 33.96 30.58 -40.04
CA MET A 527 35.22 30.85 -39.32
C MET A 527 36.45 30.33 -40.07
N ALA A 528 36.38 29.14 -40.66
CA ALA A 528 37.45 28.57 -41.47
C ALA A 528 37.76 29.44 -42.71
N ARG A 529 36.75 30.06 -43.33
CA ARG A 529 36.94 31.05 -44.41
C ARG A 529 37.51 32.37 -43.90
N ALA A 530 37.00 32.89 -42.78
CA ALA A 530 37.47 34.16 -42.21
C ALA A 530 38.96 34.10 -41.83
N ASN A 531 39.42 32.95 -41.35
CA ASN A 531 40.80 32.73 -40.90
C ASN A 531 41.69 31.96 -41.92
N ASN A 532 41.20 31.71 -43.14
CA ASN A 532 41.90 30.94 -44.20
C ASN A 532 42.49 29.59 -43.72
N TRP A 533 41.75 28.82 -42.92
CA TRP A 533 42.22 27.54 -42.39
C TRP A 533 42.26 26.44 -43.46
N THR A 534 43.40 25.76 -43.59
CA THR A 534 43.55 24.56 -44.42
C THR A 534 43.23 23.29 -43.63
N SER A 535 42.95 22.17 -44.32
CA SER A 535 42.75 20.84 -43.70
C SER A 535 43.87 20.46 -42.73
N ASP A 536 45.09 20.75 -43.14
CA ASP A 536 46.32 20.36 -42.45
C ASP A 536 46.61 21.26 -41.24
N SER A 537 45.99 22.45 -41.21
CA SER A 537 45.93 23.32 -40.03
C SER A 537 44.89 22.79 -39.04
N ILE A 538 43.67 22.49 -39.50
CA ILE A 538 42.55 22.03 -38.66
C ILE A 538 42.94 20.78 -37.86
N ASN A 539 43.57 19.80 -38.51
CA ASN A 539 44.01 18.55 -37.88
C ASN A 539 45.19 18.69 -36.88
N LYS A 540 45.77 19.89 -36.74
CA LYS A 540 46.93 20.17 -35.85
C LYS A 540 46.62 21.22 -34.78
N LEU A 541 45.43 21.82 -34.79
CA LEU A 541 45.04 22.86 -33.85
C LEU A 541 44.46 22.26 -32.55
N PRO A 542 44.72 22.88 -31.37
CA PRO A 542 43.99 22.59 -30.14
C PRO A 542 42.50 22.96 -30.29
N PRO A 543 41.59 22.49 -29.41
CA PRO A 543 40.16 22.79 -29.49
C PRO A 543 39.89 24.30 -29.57
N ILE A 544 39.32 24.74 -30.70
CA ILE A 544 39.23 26.16 -31.07
C ILE A 544 37.93 26.77 -30.52
N PRO A 545 37.97 27.92 -29.82
CA PRO A 545 36.77 28.63 -29.43
C PRO A 545 36.09 29.30 -30.64
N LEU A 546 34.83 28.92 -30.91
CA LEU A 546 34.02 29.60 -31.92
C LEU A 546 33.56 30.97 -31.39
N ASN A 547 34.18 32.04 -31.87
CA ASN A 547 33.76 33.41 -31.58
C ASN A 547 32.45 33.76 -32.32
N PRO A 548 31.33 34.01 -31.61
CA PRO A 548 30.03 34.34 -32.24
C PRO A 548 29.98 35.73 -32.89
N ASN A 549 30.91 36.64 -32.60
CA ASN A 549 30.97 37.98 -33.19
C ASN A 549 31.48 37.98 -34.65
N ILE A 550 31.99 36.83 -35.14
CA ILE A 550 32.39 36.70 -36.55
C ILE A 550 31.14 36.38 -37.40
N THR A 551 30.91 37.20 -38.44
CA THR A 551 29.70 37.13 -39.27
C THR A 551 29.44 35.73 -39.83
N GLY A 552 28.25 35.20 -39.54
CA GLY A 552 27.82 33.86 -39.98
C GLY A 552 28.45 32.69 -39.24
N VAL A 553 29.18 32.90 -38.13
CA VAL A 553 29.60 31.80 -37.22
C VAL A 553 28.44 31.37 -36.34
N PHE A 554 27.70 32.33 -35.79
CA PHE A 554 26.35 32.14 -35.28
C PHE A 554 25.37 32.79 -36.28
N THR A 555 24.27 32.11 -36.59
CA THR A 555 23.32 32.55 -37.64
C THR A 555 21.90 32.75 -37.11
N ALA A 556 21.41 31.81 -36.31
CA ALA A 556 20.10 31.84 -35.67
C ALA A 556 20.09 30.91 -34.45
N PRO A 557 19.19 31.13 -33.46
CA PRO A 557 18.95 30.13 -32.42
C PRO A 557 18.37 28.84 -33.01
N TYR A 558 18.66 27.70 -32.38
CA TYR A 558 18.14 26.40 -32.81
C TYR A 558 16.60 26.35 -32.65
N PRO A 559 15.82 25.87 -33.64
CA PRO A 559 14.36 26.04 -33.63
C PRO A 559 13.61 25.37 -32.48
N PHE A 560 14.13 24.28 -31.91
CA PHE A 560 13.48 23.52 -30.85
C PHE A 560 14.50 22.75 -30.01
N GLY A 561 14.55 23.07 -28.71
CA GLY A 561 15.50 22.46 -27.78
C GLY A 561 16.93 22.99 -27.91
N ILE A 562 17.92 22.22 -27.42
CA ILE A 562 19.33 22.61 -27.42
C ILE A 562 20.02 22.19 -28.73
N ASP A 563 20.85 23.09 -29.27
CA ASP A 563 21.60 22.86 -30.50
C ASP A 563 22.55 21.64 -30.38
N PRO A 564 22.52 20.66 -31.31
CA PRO A 564 23.37 19.48 -31.30
C PRO A 564 24.87 19.77 -31.16
N ILE A 565 25.37 20.92 -31.63
CA ILE A 565 26.79 21.27 -31.58
C ILE A 565 27.36 21.25 -30.15
N TRP A 566 26.52 21.55 -29.15
CA TRP A 566 26.92 21.54 -27.75
C TRP A 566 27.26 20.14 -27.23
N SER A 567 26.86 19.05 -27.90
CA SER A 567 27.28 17.70 -27.47
C SER A 567 28.77 17.44 -27.72
N LEU A 568 29.35 18.12 -28.72
CA LEU A 568 30.75 17.96 -29.18
C LEU A 568 31.70 18.97 -28.51
N ALA A 569 31.15 20.00 -27.86
CA ALA A 569 31.91 21.12 -27.33
C ALA A 569 32.50 20.82 -25.94
N VAL A 570 33.80 21.07 -25.74
CA VAL A 570 34.48 20.86 -24.45
C VAL A 570 33.86 21.68 -23.31
N ASN A 571 33.30 22.86 -23.63
CA ASN A 571 32.59 23.73 -22.70
C ASN A 571 31.08 23.43 -22.56
N ARG A 572 30.57 22.27 -23.05
CA ARG A 572 29.19 21.80 -22.86
C ARG A 572 28.70 21.98 -21.43
N LEU A 573 29.53 21.57 -20.46
CA LEU A 573 29.15 21.53 -19.06
C LEU A 573 28.89 22.92 -18.47
N THR A 574 29.69 23.94 -18.82
CA THR A 574 29.51 25.30 -18.28
C THR A 574 28.28 25.99 -18.88
N PHE A 575 27.98 25.74 -20.17
CA PHE A 575 26.74 26.18 -20.82
C PHE A 575 25.50 25.50 -20.21
N LEU A 576 25.46 24.16 -20.19
CA LEU A 576 24.32 23.39 -19.68
C LEU A 576 24.06 23.65 -18.19
N ASN A 577 25.11 23.81 -17.38
CA ASN A 577 24.99 24.19 -15.97
C ASN A 577 24.29 25.56 -15.84
N SER A 578 24.81 26.58 -16.54
CA SER A 578 24.26 27.94 -16.54
C SER A 578 22.80 28.00 -17.02
N PHE A 579 22.43 27.16 -18.00
CA PHE A 579 21.06 27.05 -18.49
C PHE A 579 20.13 26.34 -17.49
N LYS A 580 20.47 25.11 -17.09
CA LYS A 580 19.61 24.29 -16.22
C LYS A 580 19.41 24.93 -14.84
N MET A 581 20.42 25.58 -14.26
CA MET A 581 20.32 26.31 -12.99
C MET A 581 19.35 27.52 -13.08
N LYS A 582 19.36 28.26 -14.20
CA LYS A 582 18.40 29.35 -14.41
C LYS A 582 16.98 28.83 -14.62
N MET A 583 16.83 27.76 -15.40
CA MET A 583 15.54 27.15 -15.67
C MET A 583 14.87 26.59 -14.39
N SER A 584 15.63 26.00 -13.47
CA SER A 584 15.09 25.49 -12.21
C SER A 584 14.60 26.60 -11.27
N VAL A 585 15.29 27.75 -11.21
CA VAL A 585 14.83 28.92 -10.44
C VAL A 585 13.54 29.49 -11.03
N ILE A 586 13.46 29.64 -12.36
CA ILE A 586 12.23 30.12 -13.03
C ILE A 586 11.05 29.19 -12.73
N LEU A 587 11.21 27.88 -12.91
CA LEU A 587 10.16 26.90 -12.61
C LEU A 587 9.75 26.91 -11.13
N GLY A 588 10.71 27.01 -10.22
CA GLY A 588 10.46 27.07 -8.78
C GLY A 588 9.62 28.28 -8.38
N VAL A 589 10.03 29.48 -8.81
CA VAL A 589 9.32 30.73 -8.49
C VAL A 589 7.91 30.74 -9.10
N CYS A 590 7.74 30.31 -10.35
CA CYS A 590 6.42 30.19 -10.97
C CYS A 590 5.52 29.17 -10.24
N HIS A 591 6.06 28.02 -9.81
CA HIS A 591 5.30 27.00 -9.09
C HIS A 591 4.89 27.45 -7.68
N MET A 592 5.77 28.14 -6.95
CA MET A 592 5.44 28.72 -5.64
C MET A 592 4.42 29.86 -5.74
N ALA A 593 4.58 30.78 -6.70
CA ALA A 593 3.62 31.85 -6.92
C ALA A 593 2.23 31.32 -7.30
N PHE A 594 2.17 30.24 -8.10
CA PHE A 594 0.93 29.53 -8.37
C PHE A 594 0.29 28.96 -7.09
N GLY A 595 1.09 28.32 -6.21
CA GLY A 595 0.63 27.82 -4.91
C GLY A 595 0.02 28.91 -4.02
N VAL A 596 0.71 30.06 -3.86
CA VAL A 596 0.19 31.21 -3.10
C VAL A 596 -1.14 31.71 -3.68
N CYS A 597 -1.26 31.78 -5.02
CA CYS A 597 -2.50 32.16 -5.69
C CYS A 597 -3.68 31.19 -5.44
N LEU A 598 -3.44 29.92 -5.09
CA LEU A 598 -4.54 28.99 -4.74
C LEU A 598 -5.25 29.39 -3.43
N SER A 599 -4.54 30.03 -2.49
CA SER A 599 -5.13 30.50 -1.22
C SER A 599 -6.29 31.49 -1.42
N VAL A 600 -6.25 32.30 -2.50
CA VAL A 600 -7.33 33.22 -2.87
C VAL A 600 -8.65 32.46 -3.05
N PHE A 601 -8.63 31.31 -3.73
CA PHE A 601 -9.83 30.52 -3.97
C PHE A 601 -10.41 29.92 -2.68
N ASN A 602 -9.56 29.58 -1.70
CA ASN A 602 -9.99 29.15 -0.36
C ASN A 602 -10.62 30.32 0.42
N PHE A 603 -9.94 31.47 0.55
CA PHE A 603 -10.46 32.61 1.30
C PHE A 603 -11.74 33.22 0.69
N VAL A 604 -11.88 33.23 -0.64
CA VAL A 604 -13.14 33.60 -1.31
C VAL A 604 -14.26 32.62 -0.95
N HIS A 605 -13.98 31.31 -0.93
CA HIS A 605 -14.98 30.29 -0.63
C HIS A 605 -15.49 30.38 0.81
N PHE A 606 -14.59 30.46 1.79
CA PHE A 606 -14.92 30.63 3.21
C PHE A 606 -15.37 32.07 3.56
N ARG A 607 -15.53 32.95 2.56
CA ARG A 607 -15.95 34.36 2.69
C ARG A 607 -15.03 35.23 3.57
N GLN A 608 -13.78 34.83 3.78
CA GLN A 608 -12.77 35.52 4.58
C GLN A 608 -12.02 36.57 3.76
N ILE A 609 -12.75 37.48 3.11
CA ILE A 609 -12.20 38.45 2.12
C ILE A 609 -11.04 39.29 2.71
N TYR A 610 -11.09 39.63 3.99
CA TYR A 610 -10.05 40.41 4.68
C TYR A 610 -8.67 39.72 4.67
N ARG A 611 -8.61 38.38 4.68
CA ARG A 611 -7.35 37.61 4.63
C ARG A 611 -6.67 37.69 3.27
N ILE A 612 -7.41 37.88 2.18
CA ILE A 612 -6.83 38.07 0.84
C ILE A 612 -5.93 39.31 0.83
N PHE A 613 -6.34 40.39 1.50
CA PHE A 613 -5.59 41.65 1.57
C PHE A 613 -4.50 41.68 2.65
N LEU A 614 -4.65 40.91 3.73
CA LEU A 614 -3.75 40.93 4.90
C LEU A 614 -2.75 39.76 4.97
N ILE A 615 -3.00 38.69 4.21
CA ILE A 615 -2.16 37.48 4.16
C ILE A 615 -1.66 37.27 2.72
N THR A 616 -2.54 36.84 1.80
CA THR A 616 -2.12 36.45 0.43
C THR A 616 -1.45 37.58 -0.35
N LEU A 617 -1.92 38.83 -0.22
CA LEU A 617 -1.35 39.97 -0.94
C LEU A 617 0.08 40.32 -0.45
N PRO A 618 0.34 40.52 0.86
CA PRO A 618 1.71 40.63 1.40
C PRO A 618 2.62 39.45 1.03
N GLU A 619 2.13 38.21 1.11
CA GLU A 619 2.88 37.00 0.73
C GLU A 619 3.32 37.00 -0.74
N LEU A 620 2.38 37.26 -1.65
CA LEU A 620 2.62 37.29 -3.09
C LEU A 620 3.54 38.46 -3.48
N LEU A 621 3.36 39.63 -2.85
CA LEU A 621 4.24 40.78 -3.05
C LEU A 621 5.66 40.49 -2.56
N PHE A 622 5.83 39.92 -1.37
CA PHE A 622 7.16 39.54 -0.85
C PHE A 622 7.89 38.56 -1.77
N LEU A 623 7.18 37.53 -2.25
CA LEU A 623 7.73 36.54 -3.19
C LEU A 623 8.11 37.17 -4.54
N LEU A 624 7.24 37.99 -5.12
CA LEU A 624 7.47 38.59 -6.44
C LEU A 624 8.50 39.73 -6.43
N CYS A 625 8.52 40.58 -5.39
CA CYS A 625 9.48 41.68 -5.28
C CYS A 625 10.93 41.20 -5.17
N LEU A 626 11.17 40.03 -4.53
CA LEU A 626 12.50 39.47 -4.37
C LEU A 626 12.82 38.45 -5.49
N PHE A 627 12.06 37.36 -5.57
CA PHE A 627 12.37 36.24 -6.46
C PHE A 627 11.74 36.37 -7.84
N GLY A 628 10.59 37.03 -7.96
CA GLY A 628 10.05 37.46 -9.26
C GLY A 628 10.98 38.44 -9.98
N TYR A 629 11.59 39.38 -9.24
CA TYR A 629 12.61 40.27 -9.79
C TYR A 629 13.90 39.54 -10.20
N LEU A 630 14.33 38.51 -9.47
CA LEU A 630 15.43 37.63 -9.90
C LEU A 630 15.13 36.92 -11.22
N VAL A 631 13.89 36.41 -11.40
CA VAL A 631 13.43 35.83 -12.68
C VAL A 631 13.42 36.88 -13.79
N PHE A 632 12.95 38.10 -13.52
CA PHE A 632 12.99 39.22 -14.47
C PHE A 632 14.43 39.53 -14.92
N MET A 633 15.40 39.64 -14.01
CA MET A 633 16.81 39.86 -14.36
C MET A 633 17.40 38.73 -15.22
N VAL A 634 17.01 37.49 -14.99
CA VAL A 634 17.42 36.33 -15.81
C VAL A 634 16.87 36.43 -17.23
N VAL A 635 15.56 36.70 -17.38
CA VAL A 635 14.90 36.80 -18.69
C VAL A 635 15.39 38.03 -19.47
N TYR A 636 15.53 39.18 -18.79
CA TYR A 636 16.07 40.40 -19.40
C TYR A 636 17.51 40.18 -19.92
N LYS A 637 18.39 39.54 -19.13
CA LYS A 637 19.76 39.21 -19.59
C LYS A 637 19.79 38.26 -20.79
N TRP A 638 18.78 37.40 -20.97
CA TRP A 638 18.66 36.53 -22.15
C TRP A 638 18.15 37.24 -23.41
N ILE A 639 17.45 38.37 -23.27
CA ILE A 639 16.86 39.11 -24.40
C ILE A 639 17.79 40.24 -24.88
N VAL A 640 18.45 40.95 -23.95
CA VAL A 640 19.10 42.24 -24.25
C VAL A 640 20.61 42.14 -24.49
N LEU A 641 21.33 41.26 -23.78
CA LEU A 641 22.79 41.16 -23.94
C LEU A 641 23.18 40.22 -25.07
N THR A 642 23.95 40.75 -26.02
CA THR A 642 24.37 40.05 -27.24
C THR A 642 25.79 39.48 -27.11
N ALA A 643 26.31 38.93 -28.22
CA ALA A 643 27.71 38.53 -28.34
C ALA A 643 28.70 39.71 -28.27
N GLU A 644 28.26 40.91 -28.64
CA GLU A 644 29.09 42.13 -28.65
C GLU A 644 29.29 42.67 -27.23
N ASP A 645 28.28 42.53 -26.37
CA ASP A 645 28.29 42.97 -24.96
C ASP A 645 29.02 42.01 -24.00
N ALA A 646 29.51 40.87 -24.50
CA ALA A 646 29.90 39.72 -23.70
C ALA A 646 31.00 40.02 -22.64
N GLU A 647 31.94 40.92 -22.95
CA GLU A 647 33.00 41.35 -22.03
C GLU A 647 32.46 42.11 -20.80
N TRP A 648 31.31 42.78 -20.93
CA TRP A 648 30.72 43.66 -19.92
C TRP A 648 29.52 43.03 -19.21
N ALA A 649 29.22 41.76 -19.51
CA ALA A 649 27.93 41.14 -19.21
C ALA A 649 27.73 40.85 -17.71
N PRO A 650 26.90 41.63 -16.98
CA PRO A 650 26.96 41.73 -15.51
C PRO A 650 26.53 40.47 -14.77
N SER A 651 27.02 40.28 -13.55
CA SER A 651 26.70 39.12 -12.70
C SER A 651 25.37 39.33 -11.97
N ILE A 652 24.38 38.49 -12.30
CA ILE A 652 23.06 38.49 -11.67
C ILE A 652 23.18 38.15 -10.17
N LEU A 653 24.08 37.23 -9.80
CA LEU A 653 24.27 36.84 -8.40
C LEU A 653 24.82 38.01 -7.56
N ILE A 654 25.78 38.76 -8.10
CA ILE A 654 26.34 39.94 -7.40
C ILE A 654 25.28 41.03 -7.29
N HIS A 655 24.56 41.34 -8.38
CA HIS A 655 23.42 42.29 -8.36
C HIS A 655 22.31 41.90 -7.38
N PHE A 656 22.10 40.61 -7.13
CA PHE A 656 21.12 40.12 -6.15
C PHE A 656 21.64 40.21 -4.70
N ILE A 657 22.95 40.06 -4.47
CA ILE A 657 23.58 40.26 -3.15
C ILE A 657 23.63 41.76 -2.79
N ASP A 658 24.10 42.60 -3.73
CA ASP A 658 24.15 44.06 -3.59
C ASP A 658 22.77 44.67 -3.29
N MET A 659 21.71 44.10 -3.88
CA MET A 659 20.32 44.48 -3.61
C MET A 659 19.93 44.42 -2.12
N PHE A 660 20.37 43.39 -1.39
CA PHE A 660 20.09 43.24 0.04
C PHE A 660 21.07 43.99 0.94
N LEU A 661 22.33 44.13 0.50
CA LEU A 661 23.38 44.78 1.27
C LEU A 661 23.41 46.31 1.08
N PHE A 662 22.64 46.83 0.11
CA PHE A 662 22.62 48.24 -0.33
C PHE A 662 24.01 48.75 -0.78
N THR A 663 24.86 47.86 -1.26
CA THR A 663 26.22 48.17 -1.76
C THR A 663 26.24 48.43 -3.27
N GLN A 664 27.28 49.12 -3.74
CA GLN A 664 27.53 49.34 -5.16
C GLN A 664 28.92 48.83 -5.53
N ASN A 665 28.99 47.81 -6.38
CA ASN A 665 30.24 47.26 -6.91
C ASN A 665 30.59 47.94 -8.25
N PRO A 666 31.60 48.82 -8.33
CA PRO A 666 31.92 49.56 -9.56
C PRO A 666 32.42 48.67 -10.71
N GLY A 667 32.76 47.41 -10.44
CA GLY A 667 33.09 46.40 -11.46
C GLY A 667 31.88 45.71 -12.12
N ASN A 668 30.64 46.00 -11.69
CA ASN A 668 29.44 45.31 -12.16
C ASN A 668 28.39 46.33 -12.64
N ARG A 669 28.30 46.57 -13.97
CA ARG A 669 27.40 47.59 -14.56
C ARG A 669 25.92 47.24 -14.39
N ASP A 670 25.07 48.26 -14.29
CA ASP A 670 23.61 48.14 -14.29
C ASP A 670 23.11 47.50 -15.60
N LEU A 671 22.06 46.66 -15.53
CA LEU A 671 21.42 46.00 -16.68
C LEU A 671 20.50 46.97 -17.46
N TYR A 672 19.92 47.96 -16.78
CA TYR A 672 18.99 48.92 -17.36
C TYR A 672 19.03 50.26 -16.61
N GLN A 673 18.62 51.33 -17.29
CA GLN A 673 18.64 52.69 -16.72
C GLN A 673 17.71 52.78 -15.50
N GLY A 674 18.25 53.22 -14.36
CA GLY A 674 17.49 53.36 -13.12
C GLY A 674 17.36 52.09 -12.27
N GLN A 675 18.07 51.00 -12.60
CA GLN A 675 18.04 49.72 -11.85
C GLN A 675 18.14 49.92 -10.34
N GLN A 676 19.08 50.76 -9.87
CA GLN A 676 19.34 50.99 -8.45
C GLN A 676 18.09 51.48 -7.71
N VAL A 677 17.34 52.42 -8.30
CA VAL A 677 16.09 52.97 -7.72
C VAL A 677 15.02 51.88 -7.61
N VAL A 678 14.87 51.05 -8.65
CA VAL A 678 13.92 49.93 -8.65
C VAL A 678 14.28 48.90 -7.58
N GLN A 679 15.56 48.52 -7.47
CA GLN A 679 16.04 47.58 -6.45
C GLN A 679 15.78 48.11 -5.02
N THR A 680 16.11 49.36 -4.73
CA THR A 680 15.83 49.96 -3.41
C THR A 680 14.33 49.99 -3.09
N VAL A 681 13.48 50.36 -4.06
CA VAL A 681 12.02 50.37 -3.87
C VAL A 681 11.48 48.96 -3.61
N LEU A 682 11.91 47.94 -4.37
CA LEU A 682 11.46 46.56 -4.21
C LEU A 682 11.81 45.98 -2.82
N VAL A 683 13.01 46.27 -2.30
CA VAL A 683 13.41 45.81 -0.96
C VAL A 683 12.63 46.55 0.14
N ILE A 684 12.39 47.86 -0.01
CA ILE A 684 11.55 48.62 0.94
C ILE A 684 10.12 48.06 0.97
N VAL A 685 9.53 47.73 -0.19
CA VAL A 685 8.20 47.10 -0.28
C VAL A 685 8.19 45.71 0.37
N ALA A 686 9.21 44.88 0.14
CA ALA A 686 9.32 43.57 0.76
C ALA A 686 9.44 43.66 2.29
N ILE A 687 10.23 44.60 2.82
CA ILE A 687 10.35 44.86 4.27
C ILE A 687 9.01 45.35 4.85
N LEU A 688 8.27 46.21 4.13
CA LEU A 688 6.96 46.71 4.55
C LEU A 688 5.88 45.61 4.63
N CYS A 689 5.99 44.54 3.83
CA CYS A 689 5.06 43.42 3.87
C CYS A 689 5.13 42.62 5.18
N ILE A 690 6.30 42.54 5.83
CA ILE A 690 6.53 41.74 7.05
C ILE A 690 5.65 42.21 8.24
N PRO A 691 5.63 43.49 8.65
CA PRO A 691 4.75 43.94 9.73
C PRO A 691 3.26 43.88 9.37
N VAL A 692 2.89 43.97 8.08
CA VAL A 692 1.50 43.78 7.64
C VAL A 692 1.06 42.33 7.82
N LEU A 693 1.89 41.36 7.42
CA LEU A 693 1.62 39.94 7.60
C LEU A 693 1.59 39.55 9.10
N LEU A 694 2.50 40.09 9.91
CA LEU A 694 2.58 39.82 11.35
C LEU A 694 1.35 40.35 12.13
N LEU A 695 0.89 41.56 11.82
CA LEU A 695 -0.10 42.27 12.63
C LEU A 695 -1.51 42.27 12.03
N GLY A 696 -1.66 42.01 10.73
CA GLY A 696 -2.92 42.17 10.00
C GLY A 696 -4.07 41.31 10.51
N ASP A 697 -3.93 39.98 10.44
CA ASP A 697 -4.97 39.04 10.88
C ASP A 697 -5.32 39.18 12.38
N PRO A 698 -4.37 39.19 13.33
CA PRO A 698 -4.70 39.31 14.77
C PRO A 698 -5.37 40.64 15.11
N ILE A 699 -4.95 41.77 14.54
CA ILE A 699 -5.63 43.07 14.77
C ILE A 699 -7.03 43.06 14.16
N CYS A 700 -7.23 42.49 12.97
CA CYS A 700 -8.55 42.39 12.36
C CYS A 700 -9.50 41.53 13.20
N LEU A 701 -9.04 40.36 13.67
CA LEU A 701 -9.81 39.48 14.56
C LEU A 701 -10.15 40.15 15.90
N LEU A 702 -9.20 40.88 16.50
CA LEU A 702 -9.43 41.66 17.72
C LEU A 702 -10.53 42.73 17.55
N ILE A 703 -10.53 43.44 16.41
CA ILE A 703 -11.54 44.46 16.09
C ILE A 703 -12.91 43.80 15.89
N GLN A 704 -12.98 42.70 15.13
CA GLN A 704 -14.21 41.94 14.93
C GLN A 704 -14.78 41.39 16.26
N HIS A 705 -13.92 40.86 17.13
CA HIS A 705 -14.34 40.34 18.43
C HIS A 705 -14.86 41.45 19.37
N ARG A 706 -14.20 42.62 19.42
CA ARG A 706 -14.71 43.78 20.17
C ARG A 706 -16.07 44.25 19.65
N SER A 707 -16.22 44.43 18.34
CA SER A 707 -17.49 44.85 17.72
C SER A 707 -18.64 43.86 17.99
N LYS A 708 -18.38 42.54 17.97
CA LYS A 708 -19.36 41.51 18.36
C LYS A 708 -19.70 41.56 19.87
N LYS A 709 -18.74 41.92 20.73
CA LYS A 709 -18.99 42.08 22.16
C LYS A 709 -19.87 43.31 22.44
N ASP A 710 -19.58 44.44 21.81
CA ASP A 710 -20.32 45.68 22.04
C ASP A 710 -21.76 45.59 21.53
N SER A 711 -21.97 45.00 20.34
CA SER A 711 -23.32 44.74 19.80
C SER A 711 -24.12 43.72 20.60
N SER A 712 -23.48 42.67 21.16
CA SER A 712 -24.19 41.73 22.04
C SER A 712 -24.56 42.32 23.39
N HIS A 713 -23.78 43.27 23.93
CA HIS A 713 -24.20 44.09 25.07
C HIS A 713 -25.41 44.99 24.72
N GLN A 714 -25.41 45.63 23.55
CA GLN A 714 -26.48 46.55 23.14
C GLN A 714 -27.84 45.83 22.93
N ASN A 715 -27.83 44.60 22.39
CA ASN A 715 -29.02 43.77 22.31
C ASN A 715 -29.53 43.31 23.70
N ARG A 716 -28.64 42.96 24.64
CA ARG A 716 -29.04 42.60 26.01
C ARG A 716 -29.65 43.77 26.78
N CYS A 717 -29.22 45.00 26.52
CA CYS A 717 -29.87 46.21 27.07
C CYS A 717 -31.23 46.49 26.44
N SER A 718 -31.46 46.08 25.19
CA SER A 718 -32.73 46.34 24.48
C SER A 718 -33.84 45.35 24.85
N LEU A 719 -33.52 44.06 25.07
CA LEU A 719 -34.52 43.06 25.49
C LEU A 719 -35.01 43.26 26.94
N ASN A 720 -34.31 44.02 27.77
CA ASN A 720 -34.64 44.16 29.20
C ASN A 720 -35.76 45.17 29.51
N ASN A 721 -36.35 45.79 28.48
CA ASN A 721 -37.40 46.82 28.57
C ASN A 721 -38.75 46.38 27.96
N GLY A 722 -38.91 45.10 27.60
CA GLY A 722 -40.16 44.54 27.08
C GLY A 722 -40.63 43.33 27.89
N ASP A 723 -41.89 43.38 28.31
CA ASP A 723 -42.77 42.24 28.60
C ASP A 723 -42.28 41.17 29.61
N ARG A 724 -42.50 41.48 30.90
CA ARG A 724 -42.72 40.46 31.93
C ARG A 724 -44.16 39.96 31.83
N GLU A 725 -44.40 38.80 31.19
CA GLU A 725 -45.47 37.80 31.51
C GLU A 725 -45.73 36.84 30.35
N ALA A 726 -45.21 35.60 30.43
CA ALA A 726 -45.77 34.43 29.75
C ALA A 726 -45.23 33.11 30.35
N LEU A 727 -46.13 32.37 31.01
CA LEU A 727 -46.19 30.91 31.22
C LEU A 727 -44.92 30.09 31.60
N LEU A 728 -45.08 29.34 32.70
CA LEU A 728 -44.32 28.14 33.02
C LEU A 728 -44.79 26.98 32.14
N GLU A 729 -43.87 26.18 31.57
CA GLU A 729 -44.18 24.79 31.17
C GLU A 729 -42.90 23.92 31.20
N ASP A 730 -42.93 22.93 32.08
CA ASP A 730 -42.12 21.72 32.33
C ASP A 730 -40.60 21.60 32.03
N GLU A 731 -39.94 20.89 32.95
CA GLU A 731 -38.56 20.43 32.86
C GLU A 731 -38.41 19.27 31.85
N ILE A 732 -37.66 19.46 30.77
CA ILE A 732 -36.96 18.36 30.09
C ILE A 732 -35.47 18.68 30.01
N THR A 733 -34.79 18.51 31.15
CA THR A 733 -33.33 18.61 31.27
C THR A 733 -32.66 17.38 30.65
N VAL A 734 -32.63 17.31 29.32
CA VAL A 734 -31.71 16.40 28.61
C VAL A 734 -30.28 16.77 29.01
N PRO A 735 -29.48 15.87 29.61
CA PRO A 735 -28.10 16.16 29.94
C PRO A 735 -27.25 16.15 28.66
N THR A 736 -27.19 17.30 27.97
CA THR A 736 -26.28 17.52 26.85
C THR A 736 -24.84 17.60 27.37
N GLY A 737 -24.24 16.44 27.58
CA GLY A 737 -22.83 16.31 27.95
C GLY A 737 -21.93 17.01 26.93
N HIS A 738 -20.94 17.74 27.43
CA HIS A 738 -19.98 18.51 26.63
C HIS A 738 -20.62 19.43 25.58
N GLY A 739 -21.49 20.33 26.04
CA GLY A 739 -21.60 21.62 25.35
C GLY A 739 -20.21 22.24 25.25
N HIS A 740 -19.80 22.63 24.03
CA HIS A 740 -18.60 23.44 23.84
C HIS A 740 -18.78 24.74 24.64
N GLY A 741 -18.05 24.86 25.75
CA GLY A 741 -17.79 26.18 26.31
C GLY A 741 -17.13 27.01 25.23
N SER A 742 -17.59 28.25 25.02
CA SER A 742 -16.98 29.16 24.05
C SER A 742 -15.48 29.21 24.30
N GLU A 743 -14.69 28.76 23.32
CA GLU A 743 -13.23 28.89 23.39
C GLU A 743 -12.92 30.35 23.70
N LYS A 744 -12.25 30.58 24.83
CA LYS A 744 -11.84 31.92 25.21
C LYS A 744 -10.87 32.37 24.12
N PHE A 745 -11.26 33.36 23.33
CA PHE A 745 -10.44 33.88 22.24
C PHE A 745 -9.09 34.35 22.81
N ASP A 746 -8.09 33.48 22.77
CA ASP A 746 -6.80 33.74 23.37
C ASP A 746 -5.98 34.60 22.41
N THR A 747 -5.90 35.88 22.77
CA THR A 747 -5.19 36.90 22.01
C THR A 747 -3.70 36.62 21.91
N ALA A 748 -3.13 35.85 22.86
CA ALA A 748 -1.73 35.45 22.84
C ALA A 748 -1.52 34.25 21.90
N GLU A 749 -2.41 33.26 21.91
CA GLU A 749 -2.33 32.10 21.01
C GLU A 749 -2.40 32.53 19.53
N VAL A 750 -3.40 33.35 19.17
CA VAL A 750 -3.56 33.87 17.80
C VAL A 750 -2.34 34.69 17.37
N PHE A 751 -1.75 35.48 18.28
CA PHE A 751 -0.55 36.27 17.97
C PHE A 751 0.71 35.40 17.83
N MET A 752 0.89 34.39 18.69
CA MET A 752 2.00 33.43 18.58
C MET A 752 1.90 32.62 17.27
N HIS A 753 0.71 32.16 16.90
CA HIS A 753 0.49 31.44 15.66
C HIS A 753 0.82 32.31 14.43
N GLN A 754 0.33 33.55 14.37
CA GLN A 754 0.64 34.47 13.27
C GLN A 754 2.14 34.83 13.22
N MET A 755 2.81 34.95 14.37
CA MET A 755 4.25 35.19 14.44
C MET A 755 5.04 34.00 13.87
N ILE A 756 4.70 32.77 14.25
CA ILE A 756 5.31 31.55 13.71
C ILE A 756 5.10 31.49 12.20
N HIS A 757 3.85 31.64 11.73
CA HIS A 757 3.49 31.64 10.31
C HIS A 757 4.27 32.70 9.50
N THR A 758 4.42 33.92 10.03
CA THR A 758 5.18 35.00 9.38
C THR A 758 6.66 34.65 9.23
N ILE A 759 7.28 34.10 10.28
CA ILE A 759 8.70 33.70 10.29
C ILE A 759 8.92 32.50 9.35
N GLU A 760 8.04 31.50 9.42
CA GLU A 760 8.07 30.30 8.58
C GLU A 760 7.90 30.65 7.10
N TYR A 761 6.95 31.52 6.75
CA TYR A 761 6.76 31.97 5.37
C TYR A 761 8.00 32.72 4.83
N CYS A 762 8.55 33.67 5.60
CA CYS A 762 9.66 34.50 5.13
C CYS A 762 10.95 33.69 4.95
N LEU A 763 11.30 32.82 5.90
CA LEU A 763 12.46 31.92 5.79
C LEU A 763 12.21 30.80 4.77
N GLY A 764 10.99 30.27 4.75
CA GLY A 764 10.52 29.25 3.82
C GLY A 764 10.59 29.70 2.36
N CYS A 765 10.26 30.95 2.03
CA CYS A 765 10.44 31.49 0.68
C CYS A 765 11.89 31.38 0.19
N ILE A 766 12.86 31.72 1.04
CA ILE A 766 14.29 31.65 0.70
C ILE A 766 14.72 30.18 0.57
N SER A 767 14.40 29.35 1.58
CA SER A 767 14.75 27.93 1.64
C SER A 767 14.16 27.13 0.47
N ASN A 768 12.88 27.33 0.18
CA ASN A 768 12.18 26.63 -0.91
C ASN A 768 12.71 27.07 -2.27
N THR A 769 12.99 28.36 -2.50
CA THR A 769 13.62 28.81 -3.76
C THR A 769 14.98 28.15 -3.97
N ALA A 770 15.81 28.05 -2.92
CA ALA A 770 17.07 27.32 -2.99
C ALA A 770 16.87 25.81 -3.22
N SER A 771 15.85 25.20 -2.60
CA SER A 771 15.52 23.78 -2.75
C SER A 771 15.19 23.40 -4.20
N TYR A 772 14.58 24.29 -5.00
CA TYR A 772 14.34 24.04 -6.43
C TYR A 772 15.63 23.84 -7.26
N LEU A 773 16.81 24.21 -6.76
CA LEU A 773 18.09 23.83 -7.39
C LEU A 773 18.27 22.31 -7.50
N ARG A 774 17.53 21.49 -6.73
CA ARG A 774 17.46 20.03 -6.88
C ARG A 774 17.06 19.58 -8.30
N LEU A 775 16.21 20.36 -8.99
CA LEU A 775 15.79 20.07 -10.37
C LEU A 775 17.00 20.08 -11.31
N TRP A 776 17.86 21.10 -11.18
CA TRP A 776 19.11 21.23 -11.91
C TRP A 776 20.12 20.17 -11.49
N ALA A 777 20.35 20.00 -10.18
CA ALA A 777 21.38 19.10 -9.66
C ALA A 777 21.17 17.64 -10.11
N LEU A 778 19.94 17.11 -10.02
CA LEU A 778 19.67 15.74 -10.46
C LEU A 778 19.68 15.60 -11.99
N SER A 779 19.16 16.61 -12.72
CA SER A 779 19.21 16.66 -14.19
C SER A 779 20.63 16.79 -14.75
N LEU A 780 21.56 17.33 -13.97
CA LEU A 780 22.99 17.36 -14.28
C LEU A 780 23.64 16.01 -13.95
N ALA A 781 23.48 15.52 -12.71
CA ALA A 781 24.06 14.26 -12.26
C ALA A 781 23.65 13.07 -13.13
N HIS A 782 22.37 12.98 -13.51
CA HIS A 782 21.86 11.90 -14.35
C HIS A 782 22.41 11.95 -15.80
N SER A 783 22.58 13.14 -16.38
CA SER A 783 23.21 13.31 -17.71
C SER A 783 24.73 12.98 -17.68
N CYS A 784 25.42 13.37 -16.61
CA CYS A 784 26.83 13.00 -16.38
C CYS A 784 27.01 11.48 -16.21
N LEU A 785 26.21 10.82 -15.37
CA LEU A 785 26.26 9.36 -15.17
C LEU A 785 26.03 8.61 -16.49
N ARG A 786 25.05 9.04 -17.29
CA ARG A 786 24.80 8.50 -18.64
C ARG A 786 25.98 8.68 -19.60
N SER A 787 26.76 9.75 -19.44
CA SER A 787 27.93 10.03 -20.28
C SER A 787 29.17 9.23 -19.85
N CYS A 788 29.30 8.88 -18.56
CA CYS A 788 30.37 8.02 -18.07
C CYS A 788 30.12 6.53 -18.37
N GLY A 789 28.86 6.07 -18.39
CA GLY A 789 28.50 4.66 -18.63
C GLY A 789 28.57 4.18 -20.09
N ILE A 790 29.30 4.87 -20.97
CA ILE A 790 29.45 4.56 -22.41
C ILE A 790 30.96 4.51 -22.76
N TRP A 791 31.72 3.88 -21.87
CA TRP A 791 33.13 3.48 -22.03
C TRP A 791 33.23 1.96 -21.98
#